data_AF-A0A8H4WU22-F1
#
_entry.id   AF-A0A8H4WU22-F1
#
_cell.length_a   1.000
_cell.length_b   1.000
_cell.length_c   1.000
_cell.angle_alpha   90.00
_cell.angle_beta   90.00
_cell.angle_gamma   90.00
#
_symmetry.space_group_name_H-M   'P 1'
#
loop_
_entity.id
_entity.type
_entity.pdbx_description
1 polymer ?
#
loop_
_entity_poly.entity_id
_entity_poly.type
_entity_poly.pdbx_seq_one_letter_code
_entity_poly.pdbx_strand_id
1 'polypeptide(L)'
;MSEHGEDTITAISGLADDNYTPPVKATAGGGFIAAIQSWLQICNDKHTCSVRTRHQKSPSWLIDTKDKCIVRGTDQPYIALSYTWQDPSSSSPADQEHPFQLDPETLSLLQQPGSLSSSDIKRQLPKVVQDAVELIPLIGDRCLWVDRLCIIQGEQSTKLEVMRMDEIYSGARVTLVAAASHGLYSDRETTALNARLETKPLLQSSETTILLNRHSGDESYCRDIAIKAHYQQVSQSRWATRAWTFQEHILSKRVIFFLDDRVFWECADSVWDMHGLSPRTNTTSGPTIADIGKRLMTTTWPDFSLYIDLVCPYNGRSLTYSGDGLSACSGILSRLTQAFPEGFIYGLPRASLDNALLWQPLRGCYRRVEPGTETGSSLPSWSWCGWQCYVDPRSFLSGISAAHNSTHQPITSSWTTQQCVVWNILTYTGQKVPVAECIEADTLPRLICETQQACFYVADVLRISEILTHQLRTGRFQAFGHPVLTDKPLNEMLPVVVLQNQDGKFSGLLKITGEIKCKQGDMIELIAISKGSASHSDIKGCIEERVFGMSQYHGSERFQASFDENGFWVDNSAGQDSDFYKIECEGDSLPELKDAEGYWGNQEACQFYNVLWVTKKDGISYRVACGRIEEKTWVANQRGETEVVLG
;
A
#
# COMPACT_ATOMS: atom_id res chain seq x y z
N MET A 1 -58.44 -10.95 -5.43
CA MET A 1 -57.50 -10.34 -6.39
C MET A 1 -56.55 -9.47 -5.59
N SER A 2 -55.35 -9.86 -5.21
CA SER A 2 -54.52 -11.03 -5.53
C SER A 2 -53.50 -11.18 -4.39
N GLU A 3 -53.71 -12.23 -3.60
CA GLU A 3 -52.75 -13.11 -2.89
C GLU A 3 -51.36 -12.57 -2.50
N HIS A 4 -51.21 -12.31 -1.19
CA HIS A 4 -49.97 -12.55 -0.44
C HIS A 4 -50.18 -13.81 0.40
N GLY A 5 -49.61 -14.93 -0.07
CA GLY A 5 -49.55 -16.19 0.66
C GLY A 5 -48.27 -16.25 1.48
N GLU A 6 -48.42 -16.25 2.80
CA GLU A 6 -47.47 -16.86 3.73
C GLU A 6 -47.38 -18.35 3.40
N ASP A 7 -46.18 -18.90 3.22
CA ASP A 7 -45.97 -20.36 3.28
C ASP A 7 -44.65 -20.69 3.99
N THR A 8 -44.82 -21.02 5.27
CA THR A 8 -44.24 -22.16 6.00
C THR A 8 -42.91 -22.74 5.52
N ILE A 9 -41.87 -22.50 6.33
CA ILE A 9 -40.64 -23.31 6.40
C ILE A 9 -41.04 -24.72 6.85
N THR A 10 -41.17 -25.62 5.89
CA THR A 10 -41.39 -27.05 6.14
C THR A 10 -40.04 -27.73 6.23
N ALA A 11 -39.72 -28.25 7.42
CA ALA A 11 -38.59 -29.13 7.63
C ALA A 11 -38.77 -30.42 6.81
N ILE A 12 -37.86 -30.67 5.87
CA ILE A 12 -37.72 -31.98 5.22
C ILE A 12 -36.45 -32.63 5.74
N SER A 13 -36.66 -33.51 6.71
CA SER A 13 -35.71 -34.52 7.14
C SER A 13 -35.66 -35.65 6.12
N GLY A 14 -34.45 -35.97 5.66
CA GLY A 14 -34.06 -37.31 5.21
C GLY A 14 -34.38 -37.67 3.77
N LEU A 15 -33.35 -37.61 2.92
CA LEU A 15 -33.02 -38.68 1.97
C LEU A 15 -31.49 -38.74 1.89
N ALA A 16 -30.94 -39.80 2.49
CA ALA A 16 -29.56 -40.20 2.28
C ALA A 16 -29.43 -40.67 0.84
N ASP A 17 -28.76 -39.88 0.00
CA ASP A 17 -28.32 -40.34 -1.31
C ASP A 17 -26.85 -40.77 -1.18
N ASP A 18 -26.68 -42.05 -0.83
CA ASP A 18 -25.43 -42.79 -0.75
C ASP A 18 -24.86 -43.05 -2.16
N ASN A 19 -24.55 -41.98 -2.90
CA ASN A 19 -23.78 -42.04 -4.15
C ASN A 19 -22.81 -40.87 -4.32
N TYR A 20 -22.24 -40.38 -3.21
CA TYR A 20 -21.06 -39.53 -3.28
C TYR A 20 -19.83 -40.40 -3.60
N THR A 21 -19.49 -40.50 -4.88
CA THR A 21 -18.13 -40.90 -5.29
C THR A 21 -17.16 -39.87 -4.72
N PRO A 22 -16.25 -40.25 -3.80
CA PRO A 22 -15.33 -39.30 -3.19
C PRO A 22 -14.44 -38.68 -4.27
N PRO A 23 -14.21 -37.36 -4.27
CA PRO A 23 -13.18 -36.77 -5.12
C PRO A 23 -11.88 -37.42 -4.70
N VAL A 24 -11.24 -38.02 -5.71
CA VAL A 24 -9.91 -38.59 -5.76
C VAL A 24 -9.09 -38.20 -4.53
N LYS A 25 -8.74 -39.19 -3.69
CA LYS A 25 -7.66 -39.06 -2.71
C LYS A 25 -6.55 -38.29 -3.42
N ALA A 26 -6.18 -37.10 -2.93
CA ALA A 26 -4.95 -36.44 -3.37
C ALA A 26 -3.83 -37.46 -3.19
N THR A 27 -3.49 -38.13 -4.29
CA THR A 27 -2.45 -39.13 -4.32
C THR A 27 -1.17 -38.43 -3.92
N ALA A 28 -0.40 -39.07 -3.04
CA ALA A 28 0.90 -38.62 -2.57
C ALA A 28 1.96 -38.61 -3.71
N GLY A 29 1.67 -37.91 -4.80
CA GLY A 29 2.48 -37.91 -6.04
C GLY A 29 2.01 -36.90 -7.11
N GLY A 30 1.17 -35.91 -6.77
CA GLY A 30 0.85 -34.80 -7.68
C GLY A 30 1.71 -33.58 -7.37
N GLY A 31 2.56 -33.15 -8.30
CA GLY A 31 3.33 -31.89 -8.17
C GLY A 31 2.45 -30.65 -8.01
N PHE A 32 3.05 -29.46 -7.91
CA PHE A 32 2.33 -28.20 -7.67
C PHE A 32 1.20 -27.90 -8.68
N ILE A 33 1.29 -28.39 -9.91
CA ILE A 33 0.22 -28.28 -10.93
C ILE A 33 -1.08 -28.92 -10.43
N ALA A 34 -1.01 -30.11 -9.85
CA ALA A 34 -2.20 -30.80 -9.31
C ALA A 34 -2.76 -30.06 -8.08
N ALA A 35 -1.89 -29.44 -7.27
CA ALA A 35 -2.32 -28.59 -6.16
C ALA A 35 -3.07 -27.35 -6.66
N ILE A 36 -2.55 -26.65 -7.68
CA ILE A 36 -3.21 -25.49 -8.29
C ILE A 36 -4.59 -25.85 -8.86
N GLN A 37 -4.68 -26.95 -9.61
CA GLN A 37 -5.95 -27.45 -10.15
C GLN A 37 -6.97 -27.74 -9.03
N SER A 38 -6.51 -28.37 -7.95
CA SER A 38 -7.34 -28.67 -6.77
C SER A 38 -7.82 -27.40 -6.06
N TRP A 39 -6.94 -26.42 -5.82
CA TRP A 39 -7.31 -25.14 -5.22
C TRP A 39 -8.32 -24.38 -6.07
N LEU A 40 -8.13 -24.31 -7.38
CA LEU A 40 -9.07 -23.69 -8.31
C LEU A 40 -10.44 -24.35 -8.22
N GLN A 41 -10.49 -25.68 -8.25
CA GLN A 41 -11.74 -26.44 -8.18
C GLN A 41 -12.45 -26.19 -6.84
N ILE A 42 -11.75 -26.30 -5.72
CA ILE A 42 -12.34 -26.13 -4.39
C ILE A 42 -12.85 -24.70 -4.19
N CYS A 43 -12.10 -23.70 -4.66
CA CYS A 43 -12.54 -22.31 -4.59
C CYS A 43 -13.76 -22.04 -5.49
N ASN A 44 -13.84 -22.67 -6.67
CA ASN A 44 -15.03 -22.58 -7.54
C ASN A 44 -16.27 -23.18 -6.86
N ASP A 45 -16.10 -24.31 -6.17
CA ASP A 45 -17.22 -25.05 -5.59
C ASP A 45 -17.71 -24.45 -4.26
N LYS A 46 -16.80 -23.86 -3.48
CA LYS A 46 -17.10 -23.47 -2.08
C LYS A 46 -17.13 -21.97 -1.83
N HIS A 47 -16.50 -21.14 -2.66
CA HIS A 47 -16.31 -19.72 -2.36
C HIS A 47 -17.06 -18.81 -3.35
N THR A 48 -17.54 -17.67 -2.87
CA THR A 48 -18.27 -16.67 -3.69
C THR A 48 -17.34 -15.81 -4.54
N CYS A 49 -16.04 -15.79 -4.24
CA CYS A 49 -15.02 -15.11 -5.06
C CYS A 49 -14.86 -15.71 -6.48
N SER A 50 -15.50 -16.85 -6.76
CA SER A 50 -15.60 -17.49 -8.07
C SER A 50 -16.56 -16.79 -9.04
N VAL A 51 -17.49 -16.00 -8.52
CA VAL A 51 -18.59 -15.45 -9.32
C VAL A 51 -18.07 -14.31 -10.21
N ARG A 52 -18.18 -14.52 -11.53
CA ARG A 52 -17.98 -13.46 -12.53
C ARG A 52 -19.18 -12.52 -12.51
N THR A 53 -18.93 -11.23 -12.30
CA THR A 53 -19.97 -10.20 -12.42
C THR A 53 -20.26 -9.96 -13.89
N ARG A 54 -21.54 -9.97 -14.29
CA ARG A 54 -22.01 -9.87 -15.70
C ARG A 54 -21.54 -8.63 -16.48
N HIS A 55 -20.88 -7.67 -15.84
CA HIS A 55 -20.43 -6.41 -16.44
C HIS A 55 -18.91 -6.32 -16.68
N GLN A 56 -18.14 -7.39 -16.42
CA GLN A 56 -16.69 -7.38 -16.69
C GLN A 56 -16.41 -7.58 -18.17
N LYS A 57 -15.98 -6.51 -18.85
CA LYS A 57 -15.50 -6.56 -20.24
C LYS A 57 -14.14 -7.26 -20.29
N SER A 58 -13.97 -8.17 -21.24
CA SER A 58 -12.67 -8.80 -21.48
C SER A 58 -11.60 -7.79 -21.93
N PRO A 59 -10.30 -8.10 -21.70
CA PRO A 59 -9.20 -7.35 -22.29
C PRO A 59 -9.29 -7.33 -23.82
N SER A 60 -8.69 -6.33 -24.49
CA SER A 60 -8.74 -6.27 -25.96
C SER A 60 -7.98 -7.41 -26.65
N TRP A 61 -6.91 -7.88 -26.01
CA TRP A 61 -6.04 -8.93 -26.52
C TRP A 61 -5.70 -9.93 -25.42
N LEU A 62 -5.50 -11.18 -25.82
CA LEU A 62 -5.10 -12.29 -24.97
C LEU A 62 -4.05 -13.12 -25.71
N ILE A 63 -3.20 -13.81 -24.98
CA ILE A 63 -2.35 -14.87 -25.51
C ILE A 63 -3.14 -16.17 -25.49
N ASP A 64 -3.24 -16.82 -26.64
CA ASP A 64 -3.63 -18.22 -26.74
C ASP A 64 -2.41 -19.09 -26.45
N THR A 65 -2.39 -19.77 -25.30
CA THR A 65 -1.20 -20.54 -24.88
C THR A 65 -1.08 -21.89 -25.59
N LYS A 66 -2.14 -22.37 -26.25
CA LYS A 66 -2.08 -23.58 -27.10
C LYS A 66 -1.47 -23.27 -28.46
N ASP A 67 -2.00 -22.24 -29.11
CA ASP A 67 -1.52 -21.81 -30.43
C ASP A 67 -0.28 -20.90 -30.31
N LYS A 68 0.06 -20.45 -29.10
CA LYS A 68 1.22 -19.62 -28.75
C LYS A 68 1.31 -18.36 -29.61
N CYS A 69 0.21 -17.63 -29.66
CA CYS A 69 0.06 -16.37 -30.41
C CYS A 69 -0.93 -15.43 -29.69
N ILE A 70 -0.99 -14.18 -30.14
CA ILE A 70 -1.95 -13.20 -29.61
C ILE A 70 -3.26 -13.27 -30.41
N VAL A 71 -4.39 -13.29 -29.70
CA VAL A 71 -5.74 -13.32 -30.24
C VAL A 71 -6.58 -12.18 -29.65
N ARG A 72 -7.64 -11.78 -30.35
CA ARG A 72 -8.60 -10.81 -29.81
C ARG A 72 -9.26 -11.38 -28.56
N GLY A 73 -9.37 -10.55 -27.53
CA GLY A 73 -10.09 -10.93 -26.33
C GLY A 73 -11.56 -11.18 -26.62
N THR A 74 -12.08 -12.23 -26.02
CA THR A 74 -13.49 -12.63 -26.05
C THR A 74 -13.96 -12.82 -24.62
N ASP A 75 -15.26 -13.04 -24.36
CA ASP A 75 -15.81 -13.25 -23.01
C ASP A 75 -15.31 -14.53 -22.29
N GLN A 76 -14.33 -15.23 -22.87
CA GLN A 76 -13.72 -16.42 -22.30
C GLN A 76 -12.98 -16.13 -20.98
N PRO A 77 -12.90 -17.12 -20.09
CA PRO A 77 -12.02 -17.06 -18.93
C PRO A 77 -10.55 -16.90 -19.33
N TYR A 78 -9.84 -16.04 -18.62
CA TYR A 78 -8.40 -15.84 -18.80
C TYR A 78 -7.70 -15.78 -17.45
N ILE A 79 -6.40 -16.05 -17.47
CA ILE A 79 -5.47 -15.94 -16.36
C ILE A 79 -4.66 -14.66 -16.57
N ALA A 80 -4.44 -13.86 -15.53
CA ALA A 80 -3.58 -12.68 -15.63
C ALA A 80 -2.19 -13.00 -15.07
N LEU A 81 -1.15 -12.34 -15.60
CA LEU A 81 0.20 -12.39 -15.06
C LEU A 81 0.57 -11.04 -14.45
N SER A 82 1.05 -11.06 -13.20
CA SER A 82 1.62 -9.92 -12.50
C SER A 82 3.10 -10.17 -12.25
N TYR A 83 3.96 -9.31 -12.82
CA TYR A 83 5.41 -9.48 -12.81
C TYR A 83 6.15 -8.15 -12.96
N THR A 84 7.46 -8.14 -12.68
CA THR A 84 8.28 -6.95 -12.94
C THR A 84 8.90 -6.99 -14.32
N TRP A 85 8.81 -5.87 -15.02
CA TRP A 85 9.22 -5.72 -16.41
C TRP A 85 10.70 -5.98 -16.71
N GLN A 86 11.61 -5.72 -15.77
CA GLN A 86 13.04 -5.98 -16.00
C GLN A 86 13.33 -7.41 -15.57
N ASP A 87 14.02 -8.17 -16.41
CA ASP A 87 14.40 -9.56 -16.13
C ASP A 87 15.88 -9.57 -15.68
N PRO A 88 16.22 -10.05 -14.46
CA PRO A 88 17.60 -10.17 -14.03
C PRO A 88 18.42 -11.12 -14.92
N SER A 89 17.75 -11.99 -15.67
CA SER A 89 18.38 -12.94 -16.58
C SER A 89 18.57 -12.43 -17.99
N SER A 90 18.10 -11.21 -18.31
CA SER A 90 18.39 -10.59 -19.60
C SER A 90 19.89 -10.25 -19.65
N SER A 91 20.62 -10.93 -20.53
CA SER A 91 22.08 -10.84 -20.65
C SER A 91 22.61 -9.55 -21.29
N SER A 92 21.75 -8.65 -21.78
CA SER A 92 22.14 -7.40 -22.45
C SER A 92 21.46 -6.18 -21.84
N PRO A 93 22.20 -5.09 -21.55
CA PRO A 93 21.64 -3.80 -21.16
C PRO A 93 20.66 -3.21 -22.19
N ALA A 94 20.87 -3.49 -23.48
CA ALA A 94 20.01 -3.00 -24.57
C ALA A 94 18.59 -3.62 -24.54
N ASP A 95 18.48 -4.89 -24.12
CA ASP A 95 17.18 -5.58 -24.00
C ASP A 95 16.35 -5.06 -22.81
N GLN A 96 17.02 -4.40 -21.85
CA GLN A 96 16.37 -3.74 -20.72
C GLN A 96 15.87 -2.34 -21.05
N GLU A 97 16.51 -1.64 -22.00
CA GLU A 97 16.11 -0.31 -22.45
C GLU A 97 14.90 -0.35 -23.40
N HIS A 98 14.80 -1.37 -24.26
CA HIS A 98 13.68 -1.55 -25.19
C HIS A 98 13.13 -2.98 -25.14
N PRO A 99 12.34 -3.32 -24.11
CA PRO A 99 11.79 -4.66 -23.99
C PRO A 99 10.83 -4.99 -25.13
N PHE A 100 10.88 -6.21 -25.63
CA PHE A 100 9.93 -6.70 -26.64
C PHE A 100 8.49 -6.61 -26.13
N GLN A 101 7.63 -5.98 -26.93
CA GLN A 101 6.27 -5.62 -26.55
C GLN A 101 5.31 -5.66 -27.74
N LEU A 102 4.01 -5.65 -27.45
CA LEU A 102 2.97 -5.49 -28.45
C LEU A 102 2.87 -4.02 -28.85
N ASP A 103 3.07 -3.74 -30.13
CA ASP A 103 2.91 -2.41 -30.73
C ASP A 103 2.33 -2.58 -32.16
N PRO A 104 2.02 -1.50 -32.89
CA PRO A 104 1.47 -1.61 -34.24
C PRO A 104 2.36 -2.40 -35.22
N GLU A 105 3.68 -2.44 -35.00
CA GLU A 105 4.65 -3.12 -35.87
C GLU A 105 4.69 -4.63 -35.57
N THR A 106 4.64 -5.01 -34.29
CA THR A 106 4.72 -6.42 -33.85
C THR A 106 3.36 -7.13 -33.87
N LEU A 107 2.24 -6.41 -33.92
CA LEU A 107 0.88 -6.98 -33.85
C LEU A 107 0.64 -8.09 -34.89
N SER A 108 0.85 -7.80 -36.17
CA SER A 108 0.55 -8.76 -37.25
C SER A 108 1.41 -10.03 -37.17
N LEU A 109 2.65 -9.88 -36.70
CA LEU A 109 3.58 -10.98 -36.47
C LEU A 109 3.13 -11.85 -35.30
N LEU A 110 2.75 -11.23 -34.19
CA LEU A 110 2.37 -11.94 -32.97
C LEU A 110 1.03 -12.67 -33.08
N GLN A 111 0.16 -12.28 -34.02
CA GLN A 111 -1.09 -12.99 -34.31
C GLN A 111 -0.88 -14.35 -35.01
N GLN A 112 0.28 -14.60 -35.63
CA GLN A 112 0.52 -15.86 -36.33
C GLN A 112 0.64 -17.01 -35.34
N PRO A 113 -0.07 -18.14 -35.53
CA PRO A 113 0.09 -19.33 -34.70
C PRO A 113 1.57 -19.76 -34.60
N GLY A 114 2.04 -20.01 -33.39
CA GLY A 114 3.41 -20.38 -33.08
C GLY A 114 4.41 -19.22 -33.03
N SER A 115 3.98 -17.96 -33.23
CA SER A 115 4.85 -16.78 -33.22
C SER A 115 5.70 -16.69 -31.94
N LEU A 116 5.09 -16.91 -30.76
CA LEU A 116 5.77 -16.88 -29.47
C LEU A 116 6.75 -18.05 -29.26
N SER A 117 6.69 -19.10 -30.10
CA SER A 117 7.66 -20.21 -30.09
C SER A 117 8.79 -20.04 -31.07
N SER A 118 8.72 -19.05 -31.97
CA SER A 118 9.85 -18.74 -32.85
C SER A 118 11.08 -18.41 -32.01
N SER A 119 12.24 -18.90 -32.41
CA SER A 119 13.47 -18.73 -31.63
C SER A 119 13.82 -17.27 -31.40
N ASP A 120 13.45 -16.40 -32.33
CA ASP A 120 13.79 -14.98 -32.30
C ASP A 120 12.90 -14.21 -31.31
N ILE A 121 11.59 -14.52 -31.27
CA ILE A 121 10.68 -13.92 -30.30
C ILE A 121 10.88 -14.55 -28.92
N LYS A 122 10.99 -15.88 -28.82
CA LYS A 122 11.13 -16.58 -27.53
C LYS A 122 12.34 -16.08 -26.74
N ARG A 123 13.48 -15.78 -27.39
CA ARG A 123 14.67 -15.22 -26.72
C ARG A 123 14.48 -13.80 -26.18
N GLN A 124 13.56 -13.03 -26.75
CA GLN A 124 13.27 -11.66 -26.32
C GLN A 124 12.18 -11.60 -25.23
N LEU A 125 11.43 -12.68 -25.03
CA LEU A 125 10.43 -12.76 -23.97
C LEU A 125 11.10 -12.99 -22.61
N PRO A 126 10.71 -12.26 -21.56
CA PRO A 126 11.14 -12.55 -20.20
C PRO A 126 10.84 -14.00 -19.82
N LYS A 127 11.73 -14.63 -19.04
CA LYS A 127 11.59 -16.03 -18.63
C LYS A 127 10.24 -16.30 -17.95
N VAL A 128 9.77 -15.36 -17.13
CA VAL A 128 8.46 -15.42 -16.47
C VAL A 128 7.28 -15.52 -17.45
N VAL A 129 7.34 -14.84 -18.60
CA VAL A 129 6.30 -14.92 -19.62
C VAL A 129 6.35 -16.27 -20.32
N GLN A 130 7.56 -16.78 -20.59
CA GLN A 130 7.73 -18.12 -21.18
C GLN A 130 7.17 -19.19 -20.26
N ASP A 131 7.50 -19.14 -18.97
CA ASP A 131 7.00 -20.08 -17.97
C ASP A 131 5.47 -20.01 -17.87
N ALA A 132 4.88 -18.81 -17.88
CA ALA A 132 3.43 -18.65 -17.84
C ALA A 132 2.76 -19.30 -19.05
N VAL A 133 3.25 -19.04 -20.27
CA VAL A 133 2.71 -19.63 -21.51
C VAL A 133 2.79 -21.17 -21.47
N GLU A 134 3.83 -21.74 -20.86
CA GLU A 134 4.00 -23.19 -20.72
C GLU A 134 3.12 -23.78 -19.59
N LEU A 135 2.89 -23.04 -18.50
CA LEU A 135 2.10 -23.47 -17.34
C LEU A 135 0.59 -23.48 -17.60
N ILE A 136 0.04 -22.47 -18.30
CA ILE A 136 -1.41 -22.30 -18.46
C ILE A 136 -2.11 -23.56 -19.04
N PRO A 137 -1.59 -24.21 -20.11
CA PRO A 137 -2.18 -25.44 -20.62
C PRO A 137 -2.17 -26.60 -19.60
N LEU A 138 -1.15 -26.66 -18.74
CA LEU A 138 -0.99 -27.72 -17.74
C LEU A 138 -2.00 -27.60 -16.60
N ILE A 139 -2.36 -26.38 -16.21
CA ILE A 139 -3.41 -26.13 -15.20
C ILE A 139 -4.83 -26.23 -15.78
N GLY A 140 -4.97 -26.49 -17.08
CA GLY A 140 -6.26 -26.71 -17.75
C GLY A 140 -6.92 -25.45 -18.32
N ASP A 141 -6.17 -24.36 -18.51
CA ASP A 141 -6.65 -23.11 -19.10
C ASP A 141 -5.98 -22.85 -20.48
N ARG A 142 -6.41 -21.78 -21.17
CA ARG A 142 -5.94 -21.45 -22.54
C ARG A 142 -5.55 -19.98 -22.71
N CYS A 143 -6.29 -19.08 -22.09
CA CYS A 143 -6.08 -17.66 -22.31
C CYS A 143 -5.23 -17.06 -21.18
N LEU A 144 -4.17 -16.38 -21.56
CA LEU A 144 -3.28 -15.64 -20.66
C LEU A 144 -3.30 -14.16 -21.04
N TRP A 145 -3.36 -13.29 -20.04
CA TRP A 145 -3.19 -11.85 -20.21
C TRP A 145 -1.85 -11.42 -19.60
N VAL A 146 -1.06 -10.70 -20.40
CA VAL A 146 0.25 -10.14 -20.03
C VAL A 146 0.26 -8.71 -20.53
N ASP A 147 0.36 -7.73 -19.62
CA ASP A 147 0.29 -6.30 -19.91
C ASP A 147 1.07 -5.87 -21.16
N ARG A 148 2.36 -6.24 -21.25
CA ARG A 148 3.26 -5.86 -22.33
C ARG A 148 2.91 -6.50 -23.68
N LEU A 149 2.22 -7.63 -23.66
CA LEU A 149 1.84 -8.38 -24.87
C LEU A 149 0.34 -8.32 -25.18
N CYS A 150 -0.48 -7.73 -24.32
CA CYS A 150 -1.94 -7.65 -24.50
C CYS A 150 -2.46 -6.21 -24.54
N ILE A 151 -1.57 -5.23 -24.39
CA ILE A 151 -1.84 -3.80 -24.59
C ILE A 151 -0.95 -3.33 -25.73
N ILE A 152 -1.56 -2.70 -26.74
CA ILE A 152 -0.82 -2.08 -27.84
C ILE A 152 -0.14 -0.83 -27.30
N GLN A 153 1.19 -0.85 -27.22
CA GLN A 153 2.01 0.23 -26.68
C GLN A 153 2.18 1.36 -27.69
N GLY A 154 2.31 2.60 -27.20
CA GLY A 154 2.58 3.78 -28.03
C GLY A 154 1.35 4.45 -28.66
N GLU A 155 0.15 3.90 -28.44
CA GLU A 155 -1.12 4.47 -28.92
C GLU A 155 -1.97 5.07 -27.79
N GLN A 156 -3.01 5.85 -28.15
CA GLN A 156 -4.03 6.29 -27.19
C GLN A 156 -4.76 5.11 -26.51
N SER A 157 -4.86 3.97 -27.18
CA SER A 157 -5.41 2.72 -26.63
C SER A 157 -4.65 2.25 -25.39
N THR A 158 -3.35 2.54 -25.27
CA THR A 158 -2.55 2.29 -24.05
C THR A 158 -3.19 2.93 -22.82
N LYS A 159 -3.57 4.21 -22.92
CA LYS A 159 -4.15 4.95 -21.78
C LYS A 159 -5.51 4.36 -21.38
N LEU A 160 -6.33 3.97 -22.35
CA LEU A 160 -7.64 3.37 -22.09
C LEU A 160 -7.51 2.04 -21.35
N GLU A 161 -6.59 1.16 -21.75
CA GLU A 161 -6.40 -0.12 -21.05
C GLU A 161 -5.74 0.06 -19.68
N VAL A 162 -4.80 1.01 -19.53
CA VAL A 162 -4.21 1.36 -18.22
C VAL A 162 -5.28 1.84 -17.24
N MET A 163 -6.26 2.62 -17.70
CA MET A 163 -7.39 3.05 -16.87
C MET A 163 -8.39 1.93 -16.54
N ARG A 164 -8.26 0.75 -17.17
CA ARG A 164 -9.10 -0.44 -16.97
C ARG A 164 -8.38 -1.56 -16.23
N MET A 165 -7.21 -1.30 -15.62
CA MET A 165 -6.47 -2.31 -14.86
C MET A 165 -7.33 -2.97 -13.78
N ASP A 166 -8.23 -2.23 -13.13
CA ASP A 166 -9.14 -2.80 -12.15
C ASP A 166 -10.12 -3.82 -12.76
N GLU A 167 -10.68 -3.55 -13.93
CA GLU A 167 -11.54 -4.48 -14.66
C GLU A 167 -10.77 -5.75 -15.07
N ILE A 168 -9.54 -5.58 -15.55
CA ILE A 168 -8.70 -6.68 -16.04
C ILE A 168 -8.32 -7.63 -14.90
N TYR A 169 -7.77 -7.13 -13.79
CA TYR A 169 -7.35 -8.00 -12.68
C TYR A 169 -8.54 -8.55 -11.89
N SER A 170 -9.61 -7.77 -11.71
CA SER A 170 -10.82 -8.28 -11.06
C SER A 170 -11.61 -9.28 -11.92
N GLY A 171 -11.44 -9.24 -13.25
CA GLY A 171 -12.09 -10.12 -14.23
C GLY A 171 -11.33 -11.40 -14.56
N ALA A 172 -10.05 -11.48 -14.16
CA ALA A 172 -9.22 -12.67 -14.29
C ALA A 172 -9.80 -13.83 -13.45
N ARG A 173 -9.67 -15.06 -13.96
CA ARG A 173 -10.02 -16.28 -13.22
C ARG A 173 -9.12 -16.46 -11.99
N VAL A 174 -7.85 -16.15 -12.17
CA VAL A 174 -6.80 -16.07 -11.15
C VAL A 174 -5.64 -15.27 -11.73
N THR A 175 -4.88 -14.60 -10.87
CA THR A 175 -3.67 -13.88 -11.24
C THR A 175 -2.45 -14.66 -10.75
N LEU A 176 -1.49 -14.91 -11.64
CA LEU A 176 -0.19 -15.47 -11.28
C LEU A 176 0.73 -14.32 -10.89
N VAL A 177 1.26 -14.35 -9.66
CA VAL A 177 2.25 -13.39 -9.18
C VAL A 177 3.64 -14.02 -9.24
N ALA A 178 4.50 -13.42 -10.04
CA ALA A 178 5.91 -13.80 -10.15
C ALA A 178 6.75 -13.03 -9.12
N ALA A 179 6.83 -13.57 -7.90
CA ALA A 179 7.63 -13.03 -6.81
C ALA A 179 8.98 -13.74 -6.63
N ALA A 180 9.23 -14.81 -7.38
CA ALA A 180 10.51 -15.51 -7.45
C ALA A 180 11.60 -14.63 -8.09
N SER A 181 12.86 -14.96 -7.78
CA SER A 181 14.04 -14.24 -8.28
C SER A 181 14.29 -14.47 -9.77
N HIS A 182 13.82 -15.60 -10.33
CA HIS A 182 14.06 -15.98 -11.72
C HIS A 182 12.85 -16.73 -12.31
N GLY A 183 12.20 -16.14 -13.32
CA GLY A 183 11.03 -16.73 -13.96
C GLY A 183 9.78 -16.73 -13.09
N LEU A 184 8.83 -17.63 -13.39
CA LEU A 184 7.79 -17.98 -12.42
C LEU A 184 8.34 -18.91 -11.34
N TYR A 185 9.28 -19.79 -11.68
CA TYR A 185 9.90 -20.74 -10.76
C TYR A 185 11.33 -21.04 -11.22
N SER A 186 12.23 -21.38 -10.29
CA SER A 186 13.63 -21.63 -10.65
C SER A 186 13.79 -22.91 -11.49
N ASP A 187 14.63 -22.90 -12.53
CA ASP A 187 14.90 -24.08 -13.38
C ASP A 187 15.50 -25.27 -12.59
N ARG A 188 16.05 -25.02 -11.39
CA ARG A 188 16.47 -26.08 -10.47
C ARG A 188 15.29 -26.94 -10.00
N GLU A 189 14.07 -26.43 -10.07
CA GLU A 189 12.87 -27.03 -9.47
C GLU A 189 11.93 -27.73 -10.44
N THR A 190 12.00 -27.56 -11.76
CA THR A 190 11.22 -28.45 -12.65
C THR A 190 11.67 -29.91 -12.52
N THR A 191 12.96 -30.14 -12.23
CA THR A 191 13.48 -31.48 -11.91
C THR A 191 13.49 -31.75 -10.41
N ALA A 192 13.85 -30.78 -9.56
CA ALA A 192 13.93 -31.00 -8.11
C ALA A 192 12.59 -30.90 -7.37
N LEU A 193 11.57 -30.18 -7.84
CA LEU A 193 10.23 -30.19 -7.25
C LEU A 193 9.53 -31.51 -7.58
N ASN A 194 9.69 -32.02 -8.81
CA ASN A 194 9.25 -33.38 -9.14
C ASN A 194 10.05 -34.46 -8.36
N ALA A 195 11.36 -34.31 -8.16
CA ALA A 195 12.20 -35.32 -7.48
C ALA A 195 12.24 -35.21 -5.93
N ARG A 196 12.10 -34.02 -5.35
CA ARG A 196 12.03 -33.79 -3.88
C ARG A 196 10.66 -34.15 -3.31
N LEU A 197 9.63 -34.20 -4.15
CA LEU A 197 8.29 -34.66 -3.76
C LEU A 197 8.15 -36.19 -3.75
N GLU A 198 9.09 -36.93 -4.35
CA GLU A 198 9.12 -38.40 -4.29
C GLU A 198 9.97 -38.94 -3.13
N THR A 199 10.92 -38.17 -2.60
CA THR A 199 11.81 -38.65 -1.52
C THR A 199 12.14 -37.59 -0.47
N LYS A 200 11.53 -37.77 0.71
CA LYS A 200 11.76 -37.10 2.02
C LYS A 200 10.99 -35.79 2.26
N PRO A 201 10.43 -35.62 3.48
CA PRO A 201 9.88 -34.34 3.90
C PRO A 201 11.03 -33.33 3.98
N LEU A 202 11.11 -32.43 3.00
CA LEU A 202 11.90 -31.22 3.16
C LEU A 202 11.16 -30.35 4.15
N LEU A 203 11.56 -30.42 5.43
CA LEU A 203 11.46 -29.37 6.45
C LEU A 203 12.14 -29.92 7.72
N GLN A 204 13.46 -29.80 7.78
CA GLN A 204 14.19 -29.84 9.05
C GLN A 204 15.16 -28.65 9.18
N SER A 205 14.91 -27.56 8.46
CA SER A 205 15.76 -26.37 8.53
C SER A 205 15.06 -25.09 8.09
N SER A 206 13.85 -24.81 8.60
CA SER A 206 13.35 -23.44 8.68
C SER A 206 13.02 -23.12 10.14
N GLU A 207 13.30 -21.90 10.59
CA GLU A 207 12.90 -21.42 11.93
C GLU A 207 11.38 -21.58 12.15
N THR A 208 10.59 -21.58 11.08
CA THR A 208 9.15 -21.82 11.08
C THR A 208 8.78 -23.21 11.63
N THR A 209 9.49 -24.28 11.24
CA THR A 209 9.26 -25.63 11.80
C THR A 209 9.60 -25.71 13.29
N ILE A 210 10.59 -24.93 13.74
CA ILE A 210 11.01 -24.86 15.15
C ILE A 210 9.95 -24.11 15.98
N LEU A 211 9.34 -23.05 15.44
CA LEU A 211 8.27 -22.30 16.09
C LEU A 211 6.97 -23.11 16.17
N LEU A 212 6.60 -23.81 15.10
CA LEU A 212 5.41 -24.69 15.05
C LEU A 212 5.52 -25.85 16.06
N ASN A 213 6.72 -26.42 16.24
CA ASN A 213 6.95 -27.51 17.20
C ASN A 213 6.94 -27.05 18.67
N ARG A 214 7.11 -25.75 18.97
CA ARG A 214 7.19 -25.23 20.35
C ARG A 214 5.81 -24.88 20.93
N HIS A 215 4.78 -24.73 20.09
CA HIS A 215 3.42 -24.31 20.47
C HIS A 215 2.34 -25.31 20.04
N SER A 216 2.66 -26.61 20.12
CA SER A 216 1.91 -27.77 19.56
C SER A 216 0.48 -28.01 20.09
N GLY A 217 -0.19 -27.01 20.65
CA GLY A 217 -1.57 -27.10 21.14
C GLY A 217 -2.60 -26.18 20.45
N ASP A 218 -2.19 -25.16 19.68
CA ASP A 218 -3.10 -24.21 19.03
C ASP A 218 -2.89 -24.17 17.50
N GLU A 219 -3.77 -24.88 16.78
CA GLU A 219 -3.76 -24.97 15.32
C GLU A 219 -3.99 -23.60 14.65
N SER A 220 -4.76 -22.70 15.28
CA SER A 220 -5.04 -21.35 14.76
C SER A 220 -3.79 -20.47 14.82
N TYR A 221 -3.06 -20.51 15.93
CA TYR A 221 -1.82 -19.75 16.10
C TYR A 221 -0.73 -20.19 15.10
N CYS A 222 -0.58 -21.50 14.92
CA CYS A 222 0.33 -22.08 13.93
C CYS A 222 -0.01 -21.66 12.49
N ARG A 223 -1.31 -21.63 12.15
CA ARG A 223 -1.80 -21.16 10.85
C ARG A 223 -1.45 -19.69 10.62
N ASP A 224 -1.70 -18.83 11.60
CA ASP A 224 -1.37 -17.41 11.48
C ASP A 224 0.13 -17.23 11.22
N ILE A 225 1.01 -17.92 11.95
CA ILE A 225 2.46 -17.85 11.72
C ILE A 225 2.83 -18.29 10.29
N ALA A 226 2.20 -19.35 9.76
CA ALA A 226 2.48 -19.82 8.41
C ALA A 226 2.05 -18.79 7.34
N ILE A 227 0.84 -18.25 7.46
CA ILE A 227 0.35 -17.17 6.59
C ILE A 227 1.29 -15.96 6.70
N LYS A 228 1.70 -15.60 7.91
CA LYS A 228 2.65 -14.52 8.20
C LYS A 228 3.97 -14.69 7.45
N ALA A 229 4.54 -15.89 7.48
CA ALA A 229 5.79 -16.20 6.80
C ALA A 229 5.70 -16.09 5.26
N HIS A 230 4.56 -16.45 4.66
CA HIS A 230 4.38 -16.37 3.20
C HIS A 230 4.42 -14.92 2.71
N TYR A 231 3.64 -14.04 3.33
CA TYR A 231 3.60 -12.64 2.92
C TYR A 231 4.87 -11.87 3.26
N GLN A 232 5.58 -12.27 4.31
CA GLN A 232 6.92 -11.75 4.58
C GLN A 232 7.85 -12.00 3.39
N GLN A 233 7.87 -13.22 2.85
CA GLN A 233 8.71 -13.52 1.68
C GLN A 233 8.25 -12.79 0.42
N VAL A 234 6.94 -12.70 0.17
CA VAL A 234 6.39 -11.88 -0.92
C VAL A 234 6.87 -10.44 -0.78
N SER A 235 6.88 -9.91 0.43
CA SER A 235 7.23 -8.53 0.66
C SER A 235 8.71 -8.18 0.45
N GLN A 236 9.57 -9.16 0.63
CA GLN A 236 11.00 -9.07 0.35
C GLN A 236 11.31 -9.25 -1.14
N SER A 237 10.33 -9.68 -1.94
CA SER A 237 10.51 -9.85 -3.38
C SER A 237 10.64 -8.51 -4.10
N ARG A 238 11.37 -8.52 -5.21
CA ARG A 238 11.43 -7.37 -6.13
C ARG A 238 10.05 -7.00 -6.67
N TRP A 239 9.16 -7.97 -6.83
CA TRP A 239 7.77 -7.74 -7.26
C TRP A 239 7.03 -6.79 -6.32
N ALA A 240 7.21 -6.91 -5.01
CA ALA A 240 6.54 -6.06 -4.02
C ALA A 240 7.06 -4.61 -4.01
N THR A 241 8.22 -4.35 -4.62
CA THR A 241 8.78 -2.99 -4.68
C THR A 241 8.16 -2.12 -5.76
N ARG A 242 7.49 -2.70 -6.77
CA ARG A 242 6.87 -1.97 -7.90
C ARG A 242 5.48 -1.48 -7.51
N ALA A 243 5.15 -0.22 -7.81
CA ALA A 243 3.87 0.37 -7.38
C ALA A 243 2.67 -0.23 -8.14
N TRP A 244 2.81 -0.44 -9.46
CA TRP A 244 1.77 -1.05 -10.30
C TRP A 244 1.32 -2.41 -9.76
N THR A 245 2.24 -3.26 -9.30
CA THR A 245 1.91 -4.61 -8.80
C THR A 245 1.01 -4.61 -7.57
N PHE A 246 0.94 -3.49 -6.84
CA PHE A 246 0.04 -3.36 -5.70
C PHE A 246 -1.43 -3.42 -6.12
N GLN A 247 -1.84 -2.65 -7.14
CA GLN A 247 -3.21 -2.70 -7.62
C GLN A 247 -3.52 -4.06 -8.28
N GLU A 248 -2.54 -4.63 -8.98
CA GLU A 248 -2.66 -5.93 -9.65
C GLU A 248 -3.02 -7.03 -8.65
N HIS A 249 -2.40 -7.02 -7.46
CA HIS A 249 -2.74 -7.93 -6.36
C HIS A 249 -4.08 -7.58 -5.72
N ILE A 250 -4.23 -6.37 -5.18
CA ILE A 250 -5.41 -5.98 -4.38
C ILE A 250 -6.72 -6.15 -5.16
N LEU A 251 -6.71 -5.90 -6.47
CA LEU A 251 -7.91 -5.98 -7.31
C LEU A 251 -8.16 -7.40 -7.85
N SER A 252 -7.22 -8.32 -7.69
CA SER A 252 -7.39 -9.72 -8.06
C SER A 252 -8.24 -10.46 -7.03
N LYS A 253 -9.28 -11.17 -7.49
CA LYS A 253 -10.14 -11.99 -6.60
C LYS A 253 -9.42 -13.21 -6.05
N ARG A 254 -8.44 -13.70 -6.81
CA ARG A 254 -7.70 -14.95 -6.60
C ARG A 254 -6.28 -14.75 -7.10
N VAL A 255 -5.30 -15.16 -6.31
CA VAL A 255 -3.89 -15.00 -6.61
C VAL A 255 -3.14 -16.29 -6.32
N ILE A 256 -2.20 -16.64 -7.18
CA ILE A 256 -1.21 -17.68 -6.92
C ILE A 256 0.15 -17.00 -6.90
N PHE A 257 0.80 -17.01 -5.74
CA PHE A 257 2.15 -16.52 -5.57
C PHE A 257 3.14 -17.61 -5.89
N PHE A 258 4.09 -17.29 -6.77
CA PHE A 258 5.28 -18.08 -6.97
C PHE A 258 6.47 -17.38 -6.35
N LEU A 259 7.11 -18.04 -5.40
CA LEU A 259 8.34 -17.63 -4.72
C LEU A 259 9.45 -18.64 -5.05
N ASP A 260 10.69 -18.33 -4.68
CA ASP A 260 11.85 -19.18 -5.00
C ASP A 260 11.79 -20.59 -4.41
N ASP A 261 11.07 -20.78 -3.28
CA ASP A 261 11.02 -22.05 -2.55
C ASP A 261 9.60 -22.59 -2.34
N ARG A 262 8.56 -21.90 -2.83
CA ARG A 262 7.15 -22.29 -2.60
C ARG A 262 6.15 -21.64 -3.56
N VAL A 263 4.97 -22.26 -3.61
CA VAL A 263 3.78 -21.75 -4.29
C VAL A 263 2.61 -21.77 -3.32
N PHE A 264 1.86 -20.67 -3.23
CA PHE A 264 0.68 -20.59 -2.38
C PHE A 264 -0.46 -19.81 -3.05
N TRP A 265 -1.68 -20.16 -2.66
CA TRP A 265 -2.94 -19.60 -3.13
C TRP A 265 -3.48 -18.59 -2.13
N GLU A 266 -4.07 -17.52 -2.65
CA GLU A 266 -4.86 -16.55 -1.89
C GLU A 266 -6.19 -16.27 -2.59
N CYS A 267 -7.25 -16.15 -1.80
CA CYS A 267 -8.50 -15.52 -2.21
C CYS A 267 -9.15 -14.84 -0.98
N ALA A 268 -10.25 -14.12 -1.20
CA ALA A 268 -11.00 -13.41 -0.15
C ALA A 268 -11.46 -14.28 1.05
N ASP A 269 -11.47 -15.61 0.89
CA ASP A 269 -11.97 -16.53 1.91
C ASP A 269 -10.87 -17.41 2.53
N SER A 270 -9.71 -17.54 1.90
CA SER A 270 -8.69 -18.54 2.29
C SER A 270 -7.32 -18.29 1.69
N VAL A 271 -6.30 -18.71 2.45
CA VAL A 271 -4.92 -18.90 2.00
C VAL A 271 -4.61 -20.39 2.06
N TRP A 272 -4.03 -20.94 1.00
CA TRP A 272 -3.62 -22.35 0.94
C TRP A 272 -2.20 -22.53 0.44
N ASP A 273 -1.53 -23.59 0.88
CA ASP A 273 -0.18 -23.94 0.43
C ASP A 273 -0.01 -25.46 0.28
N MET A 274 1.19 -25.87 -0.14
CA MET A 274 1.55 -27.27 -0.34
C MET A 274 1.96 -27.99 0.96
N HIS A 275 2.10 -27.29 2.09
CA HIS A 275 2.85 -27.76 3.26
C HIS A 275 2.03 -27.82 4.57
N GLY A 276 0.80 -27.33 4.59
CA GLY A 276 -0.08 -27.48 5.76
C GLY A 276 -1.34 -26.63 5.76
N LEU A 277 -1.39 -25.56 4.97
CA LEU A 277 -2.58 -24.71 4.82
C LEU A 277 -3.51 -25.33 3.77
N SER A 278 -4.17 -26.43 4.10
CA SER A 278 -5.03 -27.13 3.14
C SER A 278 -6.49 -26.64 3.19
N PRO A 279 -7.26 -26.78 2.11
CA PRO A 279 -8.70 -26.49 2.10
C PRO A 279 -9.55 -27.34 3.06
N ARG A 280 -8.96 -28.33 3.74
CA ARG A 280 -9.64 -29.23 4.69
C ARG A 280 -9.61 -28.73 6.14
N THR A 281 -8.77 -27.74 6.47
CA THR A 281 -8.55 -27.25 7.84
C THR A 281 -9.14 -25.85 8.11
N ASN A 282 -9.85 -25.25 7.15
CA ASN A 282 -10.35 -23.87 7.29
C ASN A 282 -11.73 -23.77 7.95
N THR A 283 -11.76 -23.51 9.25
CA THR A 283 -12.70 -22.56 9.87
C THR A 283 -12.01 -21.20 10.01
N THR A 284 -12.71 -20.12 9.70
CA THR A 284 -12.22 -18.74 9.56
C THR A 284 -11.84 -18.09 10.89
N SER A 285 -10.69 -17.41 10.98
CA SER A 285 -10.49 -16.14 11.73
C SER A 285 -9.01 -15.69 11.76
N GLY A 286 -8.71 -14.51 11.20
CA GLY A 286 -7.45 -13.76 11.36
C GLY A 286 -7.32 -12.66 10.29
N PRO A 287 -6.88 -11.41 10.62
CA PRO A 287 -6.82 -10.30 9.69
C PRO A 287 -5.79 -10.57 8.57
N THR A 288 -6.27 -10.76 7.34
CA THR A 288 -5.45 -11.04 6.15
C THR A 288 -5.86 -10.12 4.97
N ILE A 289 -5.12 -10.07 3.84
CA ILE A 289 -5.59 -9.39 2.61
C ILE A 289 -6.92 -9.98 2.13
N ALA A 290 -7.22 -11.22 2.49
CA ALA A 290 -8.55 -11.80 2.30
C ALA A 290 -9.65 -10.89 2.90
N ASP A 291 -9.38 -10.27 4.06
CA ASP A 291 -10.26 -9.27 4.68
C ASP A 291 -10.26 -7.93 3.95
N ILE A 292 -9.15 -7.49 3.35
CA ILE A 292 -9.12 -6.28 2.51
C ILE A 292 -10.03 -6.48 1.29
N GLY A 293 -9.89 -7.61 0.59
CA GLY A 293 -10.75 -7.96 -0.54
C GLY A 293 -12.23 -8.03 -0.13
N LYS A 294 -12.54 -8.57 1.05
CA LYS A 294 -13.90 -8.62 1.60
C LYS A 294 -14.42 -7.22 1.97
N ARG A 295 -13.60 -6.37 2.60
CA ARG A 295 -13.95 -4.99 2.98
C ARG A 295 -14.20 -4.11 1.75
N LEU A 296 -13.43 -4.30 0.68
CA LEU A 296 -13.68 -3.66 -0.62
C LEU A 296 -15.04 -4.03 -1.22
N MET A 297 -15.61 -5.18 -0.84
CA MET A 297 -16.93 -5.65 -1.28
C MET A 297 -18.07 -5.30 -0.30
N THR A 298 -17.76 -4.90 0.94
CA THR A 298 -18.74 -4.71 2.03
C THR A 298 -18.55 -3.36 2.73
N THR A 299 -18.27 -2.33 1.94
CA THR A 299 -17.82 -1.01 2.41
C THR A 299 -18.81 -0.35 3.38
N THR A 300 -18.28 0.19 4.47
CA THR A 300 -18.98 1.11 5.39
C THR A 300 -18.65 2.55 5.06
N TRP A 301 -19.55 3.48 5.40
CA TRP A 301 -19.40 4.90 5.07
C TRP A 301 -18.93 5.74 6.26
N PRO A 302 -17.85 6.54 6.11
CA PRO A 302 -16.64 6.26 5.33
C PRO A 302 -15.73 5.23 6.03
N ASP A 303 -14.86 4.51 5.30
CA ASP A 303 -13.90 3.55 5.89
C ASP A 303 -12.46 4.08 5.74
N PHE A 304 -12.09 5.02 6.62
CA PHE A 304 -10.73 5.58 6.67
C PHE A 304 -9.68 4.53 7.02
N SER A 305 -10.03 3.51 7.80
CA SER A 305 -9.12 2.41 8.11
C SER A 305 -8.74 1.65 6.83
N LEU A 306 -9.70 1.35 5.95
CA LEU A 306 -9.43 0.67 4.67
C LEU A 306 -8.60 1.55 3.74
N TYR A 307 -8.90 2.86 3.70
CA TYR A 307 -8.11 3.82 2.95
C TYR A 307 -6.63 3.83 3.40
N ILE A 308 -6.38 3.83 4.71
CA ILE A 308 -5.05 3.77 5.31
C ILE A 308 -4.33 2.46 4.94
N ASP A 309 -5.01 1.32 5.11
CA ASP A 309 -4.47 -0.02 4.82
C ASP A 309 -4.04 -0.18 3.35
N LEU A 310 -4.61 0.63 2.45
CA LEU A 310 -4.32 0.60 1.02
C LEU A 310 -3.29 1.66 0.61
N VAL A 311 -3.46 2.92 1.01
CA VAL A 311 -2.64 4.04 0.51
C VAL A 311 -1.25 4.07 1.14
N CYS A 312 -1.14 3.82 2.45
CA CYS A 312 0.14 3.87 3.16
C CYS A 312 1.19 2.90 2.60
N PRO A 313 0.90 1.60 2.39
CA PRO A 313 1.86 0.66 1.82
C PRO A 313 2.07 0.79 0.32
N TYR A 314 1.11 1.38 -0.40
CA TYR A 314 1.27 1.70 -1.81
C TYR A 314 2.36 2.75 -2.04
N ASN A 315 2.29 3.87 -1.32
CA ASN A 315 2.96 5.10 -1.78
C ASN A 315 4.49 5.07 -1.70
N GLY A 316 5.07 4.17 -0.90
CA GLY A 316 6.53 3.99 -0.82
C GLY A 316 7.11 3.12 -1.93
N ARG A 317 6.27 2.50 -2.76
CA ARG A 317 6.70 1.66 -3.88
C ARG A 317 7.28 2.49 -5.03
N SER A 318 8.17 1.85 -5.79
CA SER A 318 8.90 2.43 -6.91
C SER A 318 8.06 2.46 -8.18
N LEU A 319 8.18 3.56 -8.91
CA LEU A 319 7.60 3.77 -10.23
C LEU A 319 8.71 4.01 -11.26
N THR A 320 8.54 3.45 -12.46
CA THR A 320 9.42 3.76 -13.59
C THR A 320 9.20 5.20 -14.07
N TYR A 321 7.94 5.63 -14.13
CA TYR A 321 7.56 7.00 -14.47
C TYR A 321 6.93 7.69 -13.25
N SER A 322 7.58 8.74 -12.77
CA SER A 322 7.14 9.51 -11.60
C SER A 322 5.70 10.04 -11.71
N GLY A 323 5.25 10.38 -12.92
CA GLY A 323 3.89 10.88 -13.18
C GLY A 323 2.77 9.87 -12.91
N ASP A 324 3.09 8.57 -12.84
CA ASP A 324 2.12 7.50 -12.59
C ASP A 324 1.66 7.41 -11.12
N GLY A 325 2.15 8.29 -10.24
CA GLY A 325 1.88 8.25 -8.79
C GLY A 325 0.40 8.11 -8.42
N LEU A 326 -0.50 8.71 -9.19
CA LEU A 326 -1.95 8.55 -9.03
C LEU A 326 -2.51 7.38 -9.84
N SER A 327 -2.12 7.27 -11.11
CA SER A 327 -2.65 6.26 -12.05
C SER A 327 -2.37 4.82 -11.61
N ALA A 328 -1.23 4.57 -10.95
CA ALA A 328 -0.87 3.24 -10.46
C ALA A 328 -1.70 2.77 -9.24
N CYS A 329 -2.55 3.63 -8.67
CA CYS A 329 -3.49 3.31 -7.59
C CYS A 329 -4.95 3.69 -7.94
N SER A 330 -5.23 4.21 -9.13
CA SER A 330 -6.55 4.72 -9.50
C SER A 330 -7.63 3.64 -9.42
N GLY A 331 -7.33 2.41 -9.84
CA GLY A 331 -8.25 1.28 -9.73
C GLY A 331 -8.69 0.99 -8.28
N ILE A 332 -7.76 1.11 -7.32
CA ILE A 332 -8.06 0.95 -5.89
C ILE A 332 -8.96 2.10 -5.42
N LEU A 333 -8.61 3.35 -5.75
CA LEU A 333 -9.41 4.52 -5.38
C LEU A 333 -10.82 4.45 -5.96
N SER A 334 -10.97 4.00 -7.20
CA SER A 334 -12.27 3.77 -7.85
C SER A 334 -13.14 2.79 -7.07
N ARG A 335 -12.57 1.72 -6.50
CA ARG A 335 -13.32 0.78 -5.65
C ARG A 335 -13.68 1.37 -4.30
N LEU A 336 -12.84 2.25 -3.76
CA LEU A 336 -13.12 2.96 -2.51
C LEU A 336 -14.21 4.04 -2.64
N THR A 337 -14.59 4.45 -3.85
CA THR A 337 -15.67 5.45 -4.03
C THR A 337 -17.00 5.03 -3.42
N GLN A 338 -17.24 3.73 -3.18
CA GLN A 338 -18.42 3.27 -2.44
C GLN A 338 -18.39 3.70 -0.96
N ALA A 339 -17.21 3.63 -0.32
CA ALA A 339 -16.99 4.13 1.04
C ALA A 339 -16.86 5.66 1.07
N PHE A 340 -16.41 6.26 -0.02
CA PHE A 340 -16.20 7.71 -0.17
C PHE A 340 -17.01 8.22 -1.37
N PRO A 341 -18.33 8.49 -1.22
CA PRO A 341 -19.22 8.80 -2.33
C PRO A 341 -18.93 10.15 -2.98
N GLU A 342 -18.33 11.09 -2.24
CA GLU A 342 -17.74 12.29 -2.81
C GLU A 342 -16.41 12.00 -3.52
N GLY A 343 -15.93 10.77 -3.63
CA GLY A 343 -14.70 10.42 -4.33
C GLY A 343 -13.43 11.11 -3.82
N PHE A 344 -12.45 11.22 -4.71
CA PHE A 344 -11.09 11.62 -4.38
C PHE A 344 -10.60 12.77 -5.26
N ILE A 345 -9.73 13.62 -4.72
CA ILE A 345 -8.95 14.60 -5.46
C ILE A 345 -7.46 14.26 -5.30
N TYR A 346 -6.81 13.84 -6.39
CA TYR A 346 -5.41 13.41 -6.38
C TYR A 346 -5.10 12.39 -5.28
N GLY A 347 -6.03 11.46 -5.05
CA GLY A 347 -5.90 10.42 -4.03
C GLY A 347 -6.40 10.79 -2.64
N LEU A 348 -6.73 12.05 -2.34
CA LEU A 348 -7.28 12.48 -1.05
C LEU A 348 -8.82 12.47 -1.06
N PRO A 349 -9.51 11.91 -0.04
CA PRO A 349 -10.97 11.98 0.07
C PRO A 349 -11.49 13.42 0.10
N ARG A 350 -12.45 13.77 -0.76
CA ARG A 350 -12.94 15.14 -0.89
C ARG A 350 -13.74 15.63 0.32
N ALA A 351 -14.63 14.78 0.85
CA ALA A 351 -15.47 15.07 2.02
C ALA A 351 -14.68 15.32 3.33
N SER A 352 -13.41 14.93 3.37
CA SER A 352 -12.56 14.99 4.57
C SER A 352 -11.17 15.48 4.22
N LEU A 353 -11.09 16.41 3.27
CA LEU A 353 -9.83 16.92 2.72
C LEU A 353 -8.92 17.49 3.81
N ASP A 354 -9.47 18.17 4.82
CA ASP A 354 -8.69 18.70 5.94
C ASP A 354 -7.96 17.64 6.74
N ASN A 355 -8.56 16.45 6.92
CA ASN A 355 -7.91 15.31 7.55
C ASN A 355 -6.90 14.67 6.59
N ALA A 356 -7.28 14.55 5.32
CA ALA A 356 -6.45 13.90 4.31
C ALA A 356 -5.17 14.71 4.00
N LEU A 357 -5.23 16.03 4.06
CA LEU A 357 -4.09 16.95 3.90
C LEU A 357 -3.05 16.82 5.02
N LEU A 358 -3.40 16.18 6.15
CA LEU A 358 -2.49 15.94 7.27
C LEU A 358 -1.57 14.74 7.05
N TRP A 359 -1.67 14.03 5.92
CA TRP A 359 -0.77 12.93 5.61
C TRP A 359 0.69 13.35 5.85
N GLN A 360 1.48 12.55 6.53
CA GLN A 360 2.90 12.82 6.74
C GLN A 360 3.73 11.64 6.24
N PRO A 361 4.93 11.89 5.68
CA PRO A 361 5.84 10.81 5.33
C PRO A 361 6.39 10.17 6.62
N LEU A 362 6.40 8.85 6.66
CA LEU A 362 7.03 8.06 7.72
C LEU A 362 8.56 8.03 7.53
N ARG A 363 9.00 7.58 6.36
CA ARG A 363 10.41 7.50 5.92
C ARG A 363 10.53 7.62 4.41
N GLY A 364 11.71 8.01 3.94
CA GLY A 364 12.07 8.16 2.52
C GLY A 364 11.07 9.02 1.75
N CYS A 365 11.28 10.34 1.65
CA CYS A 365 10.32 11.24 1.01
C CYS A 365 10.94 12.01 -0.13
N TYR A 366 10.62 11.59 -1.35
CA TYR A 366 11.17 12.15 -2.57
C TYR A 366 10.06 12.70 -3.46
N ARG A 367 10.26 13.90 -3.99
CA ARG A 367 9.31 14.51 -4.91
C ARG A 367 9.29 13.70 -6.21
N ARG A 368 8.10 13.29 -6.67
CA ARG A 368 7.95 12.62 -7.97
C ARG A 368 8.09 13.66 -9.08
N VAL A 369 9.24 13.72 -9.72
CA VAL A 369 9.52 14.65 -10.84
C VAL A 369 9.77 13.84 -12.10
N GLU A 370 9.27 14.31 -13.24
CA GLU A 370 9.54 13.68 -14.53
C GLU A 370 10.99 13.96 -14.98
N PRO A 371 11.73 12.94 -15.46
CA PRO A 371 13.06 13.15 -15.99
C PRO A 371 13.04 14.12 -17.18
N GLY A 372 13.87 15.17 -17.14
CA GLY A 372 14.08 16.08 -18.28
C GLY A 372 13.12 17.28 -18.37
N THR A 373 12.18 17.44 -17.46
CA THR A 373 11.33 18.64 -17.38
C THR A 373 11.86 19.65 -16.36
N GLU A 374 12.30 20.83 -16.80
CA GLU A 374 12.63 21.96 -15.91
C GLU A 374 11.38 22.50 -15.19
N THR A 375 10.20 22.27 -15.78
CA THR A 375 8.88 22.52 -15.19
C THR A 375 8.48 21.33 -14.33
N GLY A 376 8.20 21.57 -13.04
CA GLY A 376 8.09 20.54 -12.01
C GLY A 376 7.04 19.45 -12.21
N SER A 377 6.94 18.57 -11.20
CA SER A 377 5.99 17.45 -11.11
C SER A 377 4.59 17.75 -11.68
N SER A 378 4.05 16.82 -12.47
CA SER A 378 2.66 16.79 -12.95
C SER A 378 1.63 16.43 -11.86
N LEU A 379 2.10 16.19 -10.63
CA LEU A 379 1.29 15.86 -9.46
C LEU A 379 1.43 16.97 -8.41
N PRO A 380 0.41 17.25 -7.59
CA PRO A 380 0.48 18.33 -6.61
C PRO A 380 1.42 18.04 -5.45
N SER A 381 1.99 19.08 -4.83
CA SER A 381 2.88 18.93 -3.66
C SER A 381 2.12 18.66 -2.37
N TRP A 382 0.85 19.07 -2.31
CA TRP A 382 -0.02 18.90 -1.15
C TRP A 382 -0.65 17.50 -1.04
N SER A 383 -0.57 16.67 -2.09
CA SER A 383 -1.05 15.27 -2.05
C SER A 383 0.10 14.28 -1.93
N TRP A 384 -0.13 13.16 -1.22
CA TRP A 384 0.83 12.06 -1.09
C TRP A 384 1.25 11.48 -2.45
N CYS A 385 0.38 11.51 -3.46
CA CYS A 385 0.64 10.87 -4.75
C CYS A 385 1.80 11.55 -5.50
N GLY A 386 2.04 12.83 -5.21
CA GLY A 386 3.17 13.57 -5.76
C GLY A 386 4.52 13.27 -5.09
N TRP A 387 4.56 12.31 -4.16
CA TRP A 387 5.75 11.94 -3.42
C TRP A 387 5.92 10.41 -3.43
N GLN A 388 7.16 9.95 -3.52
CA GLN A 388 7.51 8.58 -3.18
C GLN A 388 7.89 8.55 -1.71
N CYS A 389 6.98 8.03 -0.88
CA CYS A 389 7.21 7.83 0.54
C CYS A 389 6.24 6.84 1.15
N TYR A 390 6.68 6.20 2.22
CA TYR A 390 5.74 5.50 3.09
C TYR A 390 4.96 6.54 3.88
N VAL A 391 3.64 6.55 3.77
CA VAL A 391 2.79 7.51 4.49
C VAL A 391 2.55 6.96 5.89
N ASP A 392 2.70 7.78 6.92
CA ASP A 392 2.43 7.39 8.30
C ASP A 392 0.91 7.21 8.51
N PRO A 393 0.44 5.97 8.81
CA PRO A 393 -0.97 5.69 9.11
C PRO A 393 -1.56 6.58 10.21
N ARG A 394 -0.73 6.99 11.19
CA ARG A 394 -1.18 7.80 12.33
C ARG A 394 -1.59 9.21 11.93
N SER A 395 -1.10 9.69 10.79
CA SER A 395 -1.46 10.99 10.21
C SER A 395 -2.97 11.13 9.95
N PHE A 396 -3.66 9.99 9.75
CA PHE A 396 -5.07 9.95 9.38
C PHE A 396 -6.00 9.55 10.54
N LEU A 397 -5.51 9.43 11.78
CA LEU A 397 -6.31 8.96 12.93
C LEU A 397 -7.51 9.86 13.23
N SER A 398 -7.42 11.15 12.94
CA SER A 398 -8.55 12.07 13.04
C SER A 398 -9.67 11.76 12.05
N GLY A 399 -9.33 11.27 10.85
CA GLY A 399 -10.29 10.80 9.86
C GLY A 399 -11.01 9.51 10.30
N ILE A 400 -10.31 8.61 10.99
CA ILE A 400 -10.91 7.40 11.57
C ILE A 400 -11.96 7.76 12.63
N SER A 401 -11.66 8.69 13.53
CA SER A 401 -12.59 9.13 14.58
C SER A 401 -13.88 9.74 14.00
N ALA A 402 -13.76 10.56 12.95
CA ALA A 402 -14.92 11.17 12.27
C ALA A 402 -15.82 10.15 11.55
N ALA A 403 -15.29 8.98 11.19
CA ALA A 403 -15.98 7.93 10.46
C ALA A 403 -16.82 6.98 11.33
N HIS A 404 -16.62 6.98 12.65
CA HIS A 404 -17.18 5.95 13.51
C HIS A 404 -18.65 6.16 13.89
N ASN A 405 -19.51 5.30 13.30
CA ASN A 405 -20.81 4.88 13.83
C ASN A 405 -21.12 3.38 13.57
N SER A 406 -20.12 2.51 13.32
CA SER A 406 -20.36 1.08 13.01
C SER A 406 -19.40 0.08 13.68
N THR A 407 -19.97 -0.68 14.61
CA THR A 407 -19.81 -2.10 15.06
C THR A 407 -18.51 -2.94 14.96
N HIS A 408 -17.38 -2.49 14.43
CA HIS A 408 -16.10 -3.23 14.59
C HIS A 408 -15.17 -2.54 15.59
N GLN A 409 -14.43 -3.34 16.37
CA GLN A 409 -13.77 -2.93 17.61
C GLN A 409 -12.99 -1.62 17.44
N PRO A 410 -13.16 -0.66 18.37
CA PRO A 410 -12.69 0.71 18.20
C PRO A 410 -11.16 0.77 18.33
N ILE A 411 -10.51 1.39 17.34
CA ILE A 411 -9.36 2.22 17.68
C ILE A 411 -9.96 3.41 18.43
N THR A 412 -9.99 3.34 19.76
CA THR A 412 -10.43 4.46 20.60
C THR A 412 -9.41 5.58 20.47
N SER A 413 -9.57 6.41 19.44
CA SER A 413 -8.75 7.59 19.21
C SER A 413 -9.54 8.78 19.76
N SER A 414 -8.88 9.60 20.58
CA SER A 414 -9.45 10.86 21.11
C SER A 414 -9.30 12.01 20.12
N TRP A 415 -8.79 11.73 18.92
CA TRP A 415 -8.54 12.74 17.90
C TRP A 415 -9.84 13.31 17.36
N THR A 416 -9.90 14.63 17.31
CA THR A 416 -10.98 15.37 16.64
C THR A 416 -10.36 16.40 15.71
N THR A 417 -10.97 16.61 14.55
CA THR A 417 -10.63 17.73 13.66
C THR A 417 -11.88 18.55 13.38
N GLN A 418 -11.73 19.86 13.45
CA GLN A 418 -12.72 20.85 13.07
C GLN A 418 -12.19 21.64 11.88
N GLN A 419 -13.00 21.71 10.82
CA GLN A 419 -12.71 22.49 9.62
C GLN A 419 -12.59 23.98 9.97
N CYS A 420 -11.51 24.61 9.51
CA CYS A 420 -11.27 26.05 9.66
C CYS A 420 -11.24 26.80 8.32
N VAL A 421 -11.14 26.07 7.20
CA VAL A 421 -10.96 26.62 5.87
C VAL A 421 -11.96 26.00 4.90
N VAL A 422 -12.39 26.76 3.88
CA VAL A 422 -13.22 26.24 2.80
C VAL A 422 -12.35 26.07 1.55
N TRP A 423 -12.14 24.82 1.14
CA TRP A 423 -11.35 24.52 -0.05
C TRP A 423 -12.18 24.64 -1.32
N ASN A 424 -11.62 25.37 -2.29
CA ASN A 424 -12.10 25.41 -3.65
C ASN A 424 -11.01 24.93 -4.61
N ILE A 425 -11.39 24.52 -5.80
CA ILE A 425 -10.50 24.29 -6.93
C ILE A 425 -10.48 25.57 -7.76
N LEU A 426 -9.28 26.06 -8.04
CA LEU A 426 -9.06 27.13 -8.99
C LEU A 426 -8.91 26.54 -10.40
N THR A 427 -9.90 26.78 -11.24
CA THR A 427 -9.91 26.33 -12.64
C THR A 427 -8.90 27.12 -13.49
N TYR A 428 -8.59 26.61 -14.69
CA TYR A 428 -7.77 27.34 -15.67
C TYR A 428 -8.39 28.69 -16.11
N THR A 429 -9.72 28.85 -15.99
CA THR A 429 -10.42 30.12 -16.25
C THR A 429 -10.36 31.08 -15.07
N GLY A 430 -9.76 30.68 -13.94
CA GLY A 430 -9.70 31.47 -12.71
C GLY A 430 -10.96 31.40 -11.84
N GLN A 431 -11.89 30.48 -12.14
CA GLN A 431 -13.10 30.28 -11.34
C GLN A 431 -12.79 29.44 -10.09
N LYS A 432 -13.35 29.83 -8.95
CA LYS A 432 -13.34 29.04 -7.71
C LYS A 432 -14.56 28.11 -7.71
N VAL A 433 -14.33 26.80 -7.67
CA VAL A 433 -15.38 25.77 -7.61
C VAL A 433 -15.24 24.98 -6.31
N PRO A 434 -16.29 24.77 -5.51
CA PRO A 434 -16.20 23.95 -4.31
C PRO A 434 -15.64 22.56 -4.61
N VAL A 435 -14.71 22.06 -3.77
CA VAL A 435 -14.09 20.73 -3.98
C VAL A 435 -15.15 19.62 -4.06
N ALA A 436 -16.20 19.70 -3.25
CA ALA A 436 -17.31 18.73 -3.23
C ALA A 436 -18.08 18.66 -4.57
N GLU A 437 -18.10 19.75 -5.35
CA GLU A 437 -18.87 19.84 -6.60
C GLU A 437 -18.03 19.54 -7.85
N CYS A 438 -16.72 19.32 -7.72
CA CYS A 438 -15.87 19.05 -8.88
C CYS A 438 -16.15 17.67 -9.48
N ILE A 439 -16.37 17.58 -10.79
CA ILE A 439 -16.70 16.30 -11.44
C ILE A 439 -15.47 15.68 -12.12
N GLU A 440 -14.55 16.49 -12.63
CA GLU A 440 -13.20 16.12 -13.08
C GLU A 440 -12.54 17.40 -13.63
N ALA A 441 -11.29 17.69 -13.27
CA ALA A 441 -10.56 18.83 -13.84
C ALA A 441 -9.45 18.30 -14.76
N ASP A 442 -9.53 18.64 -16.05
CA ASP A 442 -8.53 18.32 -17.10
C ASP A 442 -7.15 18.98 -16.88
N THR A 443 -6.96 19.69 -15.77
CA THR A 443 -5.74 20.41 -15.41
C THR A 443 -5.36 20.14 -13.96
N LEU A 444 -4.05 20.17 -13.67
CA LEU A 444 -3.48 20.08 -12.32
C LEU A 444 -4.22 21.04 -11.36
N PRO A 445 -5.13 20.54 -10.50
CA PRO A 445 -6.02 21.37 -9.73
C PRO A 445 -5.21 22.08 -8.67
N ARG A 446 -5.35 23.40 -8.66
CA ARG A 446 -4.84 24.23 -7.59
C ARG A 446 -5.93 24.34 -6.54
N LEU A 447 -5.61 23.96 -5.31
CA LEU A 447 -6.52 24.17 -4.19
C LEU A 447 -6.39 25.62 -3.72
N ILE A 448 -7.50 26.31 -3.54
CA ILE A 448 -7.52 27.70 -3.07
C ILE A 448 -8.42 27.83 -1.84
N CYS A 449 -7.90 28.52 -0.83
CA CYS A 449 -8.66 28.88 0.36
C CYS A 449 -8.19 30.21 0.94
N GLU A 450 -9.05 30.82 1.75
CA GLU A 450 -8.68 31.89 2.69
C GLU A 450 -8.42 31.23 4.05
N THR A 451 -7.30 31.59 4.68
CA THR A 451 -6.90 31.01 5.97
C THR A 451 -6.05 31.96 6.81
N GLN A 452 -5.87 31.62 8.08
CA GLN A 452 -5.01 32.34 9.00
C GLN A 452 -3.54 31.99 8.77
N GLN A 453 -2.66 32.99 8.92
CA GLN A 453 -1.21 32.83 8.87
C GLN A 453 -0.55 33.28 10.18
N ALA A 454 0.53 32.60 10.54
CA ALA A 454 1.38 32.94 11.69
C ALA A 454 2.86 32.67 11.36
N CYS A 455 3.76 33.33 12.07
CA CYS A 455 5.19 33.17 11.87
C CYS A 455 5.86 32.63 13.13
N PHE A 456 6.76 31.68 12.93
CA PHE A 456 7.57 31.06 13.97
C PHE A 456 9.02 30.99 13.52
N TYR A 457 9.92 30.60 14.43
CA TYR A 457 11.33 30.44 14.14
C TYR A 457 11.75 29.00 14.37
N VAL A 458 12.65 28.48 13.53
CA VAL A 458 13.29 27.19 13.76
C VAL A 458 14.14 27.30 15.02
N ALA A 459 13.76 26.55 16.05
CA ALA A 459 14.60 26.36 17.22
C ALA A 459 15.71 25.33 16.89
N ASP A 460 15.32 24.21 16.28
CA ASP A 460 16.23 23.10 16.00
C ASP A 460 15.66 22.12 14.97
N VAL A 461 16.50 21.23 14.45
CA VAL A 461 16.13 20.13 13.56
C VAL A 461 16.65 18.83 14.16
N LEU A 462 15.72 17.97 14.58
CA LEU A 462 15.99 16.71 15.26
C LEU A 462 16.07 15.55 14.27
N ARG A 463 17.13 14.76 14.33
CA ARG A 463 17.31 13.52 13.56
C ARG A 463 17.58 12.34 14.47
N ILE A 464 17.13 11.17 14.05
CA ILE A 464 17.50 9.93 14.73
C ILE A 464 18.80 9.44 14.10
N SER A 465 19.82 9.20 14.92
CA SER A 465 21.04 8.50 14.53
C SER A 465 21.10 7.13 15.21
N GLU A 466 21.59 6.14 14.47
CA GLU A 466 21.81 4.79 14.97
C GLU A 466 23.22 4.68 15.53
N ILE A 467 23.35 4.11 16.73
CA ILE A 467 24.62 3.80 17.37
C ILE A 467 24.83 2.28 17.23
N LEU A 468 25.58 1.88 16.18
CA LEU A 468 25.77 0.48 15.82
C LEU A 468 26.34 -0.36 16.99
N THR A 469 25.59 -1.41 17.38
CA THR A 469 26.14 -2.59 18.04
C THR A 469 25.89 -3.81 17.16
N HIS A 470 26.95 -4.42 16.65
CA HIS A 470 26.91 -5.61 15.80
C HIS A 470 26.07 -6.74 16.41
N GLN A 471 24.80 -6.91 15.99
CA GLN A 471 24.13 -8.22 15.91
C GLN A 471 23.03 -8.21 14.83
N LEU A 472 23.28 -8.96 13.75
CA LEU A 472 22.26 -9.33 12.76
C LEU A 472 21.32 -10.37 13.39
N ARG A 473 20.03 -10.04 13.63
CA ARG A 473 19.01 -11.05 13.98
C ARG A 473 17.60 -10.74 13.46
N THR A 474 16.90 -11.85 13.24
CA THR A 474 15.60 -12.06 12.59
C THR A 474 14.42 -11.68 13.49
N GLY A 475 13.53 -10.81 12.98
CA GLY A 475 12.29 -10.42 13.67
C GLY A 475 11.16 -11.45 13.52
N ARG A 476 10.11 -11.33 14.35
CA ARG A 476 8.83 -12.05 14.19
C ARG A 476 7.85 -11.16 13.44
N PHE A 477 7.22 -11.69 12.40
CA PHE A 477 6.45 -10.93 11.41
C PHE A 477 4.94 -11.19 11.54
N GLN A 478 4.11 -10.17 11.30
CA GLN A 478 2.70 -10.32 10.96
C GLN A 478 2.49 -10.26 9.43
N ALA A 479 1.41 -10.85 8.94
CA ALA A 479 1.24 -11.28 7.55
C ALA A 479 0.98 -10.10 6.63
N PHE A 480 0.49 -9.02 7.23
CA PHE A 480 0.37 -7.71 6.61
C PHE A 480 0.89 -6.63 7.53
N GLY A 481 1.76 -7.01 8.49
CA GLY A 481 2.68 -6.05 9.07
C GLY A 481 3.45 -5.45 7.91
N HIS A 482 3.28 -4.14 7.74
CA HIS A 482 3.83 -3.38 6.63
C HIS A 482 5.29 -3.84 6.41
N PRO A 483 5.69 -4.32 5.21
CA PRO A 483 7.04 -4.84 4.90
C PRO A 483 8.22 -3.88 5.17
N VAL A 484 7.87 -2.72 5.66
CA VAL A 484 8.60 -1.46 5.71
C VAL A 484 8.82 -1.07 7.17
N LEU A 485 8.00 -1.60 8.07
CA LEU A 485 8.11 -1.39 9.51
C LEU A 485 9.00 -2.45 10.17
N THR A 486 9.48 -3.43 9.39
CA THR A 486 10.35 -4.52 9.85
C THR A 486 11.81 -4.38 9.39
N ASP A 487 12.08 -3.53 8.39
CA ASP A 487 13.45 -3.17 8.00
C ASP A 487 13.90 -1.94 8.78
N LYS A 488 14.65 -2.24 9.84
CA LYS A 488 15.46 -1.31 10.63
C LYS A 488 16.48 -0.60 9.72
N PRO A 489 16.83 0.68 9.96
CA PRO A 489 16.80 1.35 11.27
C PRO A 489 15.94 2.64 11.34
N LEU A 490 15.62 3.11 12.56
CA LEU A 490 14.90 4.39 12.80
C LEU A 490 15.60 5.62 12.21
N ASN A 491 16.88 5.52 11.86
CA ASN A 491 17.65 6.60 11.24
C ASN A 491 17.17 6.96 9.82
N GLU A 492 16.32 6.14 9.19
CA GLU A 492 15.63 6.49 7.94
C GLU A 492 14.41 7.39 8.15
N MET A 493 13.97 7.61 9.41
CA MET A 493 12.87 8.52 9.70
C MET A 493 13.25 9.96 9.40
N LEU A 494 12.27 10.72 8.92
CA LEU A 494 12.48 12.12 8.55
C LEU A 494 12.69 13.01 9.77
N PRO A 495 13.48 14.08 9.62
CA PRO A 495 13.75 15.03 10.69
C PRO A 495 12.48 15.73 11.18
N VAL A 496 12.49 16.07 12.46
CA VAL A 496 11.44 16.83 13.13
C VAL A 496 11.95 18.24 13.39
N VAL A 497 11.24 19.24 12.89
CA VAL A 497 11.57 20.66 13.10
C VAL A 497 10.90 21.12 14.39
N VAL A 498 11.70 21.66 15.30
CA VAL A 498 11.24 22.26 16.54
C VAL A 498 11.03 23.74 16.31
N LEU A 499 9.86 24.25 16.66
CA LEU A 499 9.52 25.66 16.49
C LEU A 499 9.50 26.40 17.82
N GLN A 500 9.92 27.66 17.76
CA GLN A 500 9.78 28.62 18.85
C GLN A 500 9.12 29.92 18.37
N ASN A 501 8.53 30.65 19.31
CA ASN A 501 8.06 32.00 19.07
C ASN A 501 9.21 33.01 19.17
N GLN A 502 8.90 34.30 18.97
CA GLN A 502 9.88 35.39 19.07
C GLN A 502 10.55 35.53 20.46
N ASP A 503 9.95 34.98 21.52
CA ASP A 503 10.44 35.07 22.91
C ASP A 503 11.30 33.85 23.31
N GLY A 504 11.54 32.93 22.37
CA GLY A 504 12.26 31.67 22.58
C GLY A 504 11.44 30.57 23.27
N LYS A 505 10.10 30.70 23.27
CA LYS A 505 9.19 29.69 23.84
C LYS A 505 8.83 28.63 22.80
N PHE A 506 8.89 27.36 23.19
CA PHE A 506 8.44 26.25 22.36
C PHE A 506 7.02 26.47 21.85
N SER A 507 6.79 26.21 20.56
CA SER A 507 5.52 26.50 19.89
C SER A 507 4.90 25.29 19.18
N GLY A 508 5.70 24.30 18.81
CA GLY A 508 5.21 23.09 18.19
C GLY A 508 6.26 22.36 17.36
N LEU A 509 5.81 21.31 16.67
CA LEU A 509 6.65 20.40 15.90
C LEU A 509 6.12 20.26 14.49
N LEU A 510 7.02 20.23 13.51
CA LEU A 510 6.70 19.94 12.11
C LEU A 510 7.48 18.74 11.61
N LYS A 511 6.87 17.97 10.71
CA LYS A 511 7.55 16.93 9.95
C LYS A 511 7.74 17.37 8.50
N ILE A 512 9.00 17.40 8.05
CA ILE A 512 9.34 17.85 6.70
C ILE A 512 8.87 16.83 5.66
N THR A 513 8.38 17.35 4.54
CA THR A 513 8.05 16.64 3.31
C THR A 513 9.11 16.97 2.26
N GLY A 514 9.92 15.99 1.87
CA GLY A 514 11.03 16.19 0.92
C GLY A 514 12.39 16.49 1.57
N GLU A 515 13.28 17.11 0.80
CA GLU A 515 14.66 17.41 1.20
C GLU A 515 14.89 18.90 1.52
N ILE A 516 13.94 19.51 2.21
CA ILE A 516 14.05 20.94 2.53
C ILE A 516 15.02 21.11 3.71
N LYS A 517 15.99 22.00 3.51
CA LYS A 517 16.96 22.39 4.53
C LYS A 517 16.50 23.69 5.16
N CYS A 518 16.43 23.70 6.49
CA CYS A 518 16.29 24.91 7.28
C CYS A 518 17.35 24.90 8.37
N LYS A 519 17.67 26.08 8.88
CA LYS A 519 18.67 26.29 9.90
C LYS A 519 18.02 26.90 11.12
N GLN A 520 18.64 26.69 12.27
CA GLN A 520 18.29 27.38 13.50
C GLN A 520 18.22 28.90 13.26
N GLY A 521 17.14 29.52 13.71
CA GLY A 521 16.84 30.93 13.54
C GLY A 521 16.08 31.30 12.26
N ASP A 522 15.91 30.38 11.31
CA ASP A 522 15.11 30.64 10.11
C ASP A 522 13.65 30.95 10.50
N MET A 523 13.10 32.02 9.91
CA MET A 523 11.69 32.37 10.08
C MET A 523 10.84 31.55 9.11
N ILE A 524 9.81 30.91 9.65
CA ILE A 524 8.87 30.06 8.92
C ILE A 524 7.47 30.68 8.99
N GLU A 525 6.85 30.84 7.82
CA GLU A 525 5.44 31.20 7.68
C GLU A 525 4.59 29.93 7.60
N LEU A 526 3.61 29.83 8.50
CA LEU A 526 2.68 28.71 8.59
C LEU A 526 1.27 29.19 8.30
N ILE A 527 0.48 28.30 7.69
CA ILE A 527 -0.95 28.47 7.49
C ILE A 527 -1.72 27.43 8.30
N ALA A 528 -2.82 27.83 8.91
CA ALA A 528 -3.74 26.88 9.54
C ALA A 528 -4.58 26.19 8.47
N ILE A 529 -4.90 24.91 8.64
CA ILE A 529 -5.88 24.23 7.77
C ILE A 529 -7.05 23.65 8.55
N SER A 530 -6.85 23.32 9.83
CA SER A 530 -7.92 22.87 10.72
C SER A 530 -7.53 23.07 12.17
N LYS A 531 -8.52 23.06 13.06
CA LYS A 531 -8.32 22.99 14.50
C LYS A 531 -8.49 21.54 14.94
N GLY A 532 -7.69 21.07 15.88
CA GLY A 532 -7.78 19.72 16.39
C GLY A 532 -7.69 19.65 17.90
N SER A 533 -8.12 18.50 18.43
CA SER A 533 -7.91 18.14 19.82
C SER A 533 -7.60 16.66 19.97
N ALA A 534 -6.83 16.31 20.99
CA ALA A 534 -6.52 14.94 21.36
C ALA A 534 -6.08 14.86 22.83
N SER A 535 -6.21 13.69 23.43
CA SER A 535 -5.65 13.37 24.75
C SER A 535 -4.12 13.42 24.72
N HIS A 536 -3.52 13.65 25.89
CA HIS A 536 -2.06 13.60 26.03
C HIS A 536 -1.46 12.25 25.62
N SER A 537 -2.14 11.13 25.87
CA SER A 537 -1.66 9.80 25.49
C SER A 537 -1.56 9.65 23.98
N ASP A 538 -2.57 10.14 23.26
CA ASP A 538 -2.59 10.08 21.80
C ASP A 538 -1.54 10.98 21.18
N ILE A 539 -1.37 12.20 21.70
CA ILE A 539 -0.30 13.10 21.25
C ILE A 539 1.08 12.47 21.50
N LYS A 540 1.36 11.95 22.70
CA LYS A 540 2.61 11.22 22.98
C LYS A 540 2.81 9.97 22.10
N GLY A 541 1.77 9.49 21.43
CA GLY A 541 1.84 8.42 20.44
C GLY A 541 2.45 8.86 19.11
N CYS A 542 2.43 10.15 18.79
CA CYS A 542 2.96 10.69 17.54
C CYS A 542 4.49 10.62 17.48
N ILE A 543 5.03 10.43 16.27
CA ILE A 543 6.47 10.26 16.07
C ILE A 543 7.22 11.54 16.44
N GLU A 544 6.70 12.71 16.08
CA GLU A 544 7.30 14.00 16.37
C GLU A 544 7.49 14.20 17.87
N GLU A 545 6.46 13.91 18.65
CA GLU A 545 6.45 14.07 20.11
C GLU A 545 7.41 13.11 20.79
N ARG A 546 7.55 11.89 20.26
CA ARG A 546 8.50 10.91 20.79
C ARG A 546 9.94 11.26 20.45
N VAL A 547 10.19 11.72 19.22
CA VAL A 547 11.50 12.24 18.82
C VAL A 547 11.88 13.43 19.70
N PHE A 548 10.95 14.36 19.92
CA PHE A 548 11.16 15.49 20.81
C PHE A 548 11.39 15.05 22.26
N GLY A 549 10.55 14.14 22.78
CA GLY A 549 10.66 13.61 24.14
C GLY A 549 11.93 12.79 24.42
N MET A 550 12.52 12.18 23.39
CA MET A 550 13.80 11.46 23.46
C MET A 550 15.01 12.32 23.10
N SER A 551 14.80 13.63 22.93
CA SER A 551 15.86 14.58 22.64
C SER A 551 16.51 15.12 23.91
N GLN A 552 17.61 15.85 23.70
CA GLN A 552 18.32 16.58 24.75
C GLN A 552 17.46 17.60 25.51
N TYR A 553 16.34 18.08 24.95
CA TYR A 553 15.40 18.97 25.66
C TYR A 553 14.74 18.32 26.88
N HIS A 554 14.75 16.98 26.94
CA HIS A 554 14.20 16.19 28.05
C HIS A 554 15.27 15.31 28.73
N GLY A 555 16.56 15.65 28.55
CA GLY A 555 17.66 14.98 29.23
C GLY A 555 18.00 13.57 28.72
N SER A 556 17.53 13.18 27.53
CA SER A 556 17.82 11.87 26.94
C SER A 556 19.14 11.88 26.15
N GLU A 557 20.12 11.06 26.57
CA GLU A 557 21.39 10.90 25.84
C GLU A 557 21.34 9.82 24.75
N ARG A 558 20.59 8.75 25.01
CA ARG A 558 20.36 7.60 24.12
C ARG A 558 19.11 6.86 24.56
N PHE A 559 18.44 6.20 23.63
CA PHE A 559 17.25 5.40 23.92
C PHE A 559 17.30 4.07 23.16
N GLN A 560 16.52 3.12 23.66
CA GLN A 560 16.26 1.86 22.98
C GLN A 560 14.90 1.94 22.31
N ALA A 561 14.81 1.48 21.07
CA ALA A 561 13.54 1.38 20.37
C ALA A 561 13.08 -0.07 20.35
N SER A 562 11.83 -0.28 20.79
CA SER A 562 11.10 -1.51 20.51
C SER A 562 10.02 -1.22 19.48
N PHE A 563 9.50 -2.25 18.85
CA PHE A 563 8.46 -2.13 17.85
C PHE A 563 7.27 -3.02 18.23
N ASP A 564 6.06 -2.50 18.09
CA ASP A 564 4.84 -3.27 18.31
C ASP A 564 4.63 -4.30 17.19
N GLU A 565 3.54 -5.07 17.29
CA GLU A 565 3.19 -6.10 16.30
C GLU A 565 2.93 -5.55 14.89
N ASN A 566 2.66 -4.26 14.78
CA ASN A 566 2.48 -3.55 13.52
C ASN A 566 3.79 -2.89 13.05
N GLY A 567 4.87 -3.01 13.83
CA GLY A 567 6.18 -2.44 13.53
C GLY A 567 6.28 -0.93 13.79
N PHE A 568 5.35 -0.35 14.56
CA PHE A 568 5.54 1.02 15.02
C PHE A 568 6.48 1.04 16.21
N TRP A 569 7.34 2.06 16.27
CA TRP A 569 8.10 2.34 17.48
C TRP A 569 7.14 2.36 18.66
N VAL A 570 7.49 1.71 19.76
CA VAL A 570 6.85 1.83 21.08
C VAL A 570 7.94 1.94 22.14
N ASP A 571 7.69 2.79 23.14
CA ASP A 571 8.60 2.95 24.27
C ASP A 571 8.50 1.71 25.16
N ASN A 572 9.57 0.93 25.20
CA ASN A 572 9.66 -0.24 26.07
C ASN A 572 11.12 -0.41 26.51
N SER A 573 11.52 0.44 27.43
CA SER A 573 12.85 0.52 28.05
C SER A 573 13.23 -0.71 28.91
N ALA A 574 12.50 -1.82 28.80
CA ALA A 574 12.70 -3.08 29.53
C ALA A 574 13.29 -4.23 28.67
N GLY A 575 13.56 -4.00 27.37
CA GLY A 575 14.10 -5.02 26.47
C GLY A 575 15.61 -5.20 26.60
N GLN A 576 16.08 -6.44 26.74
CA GLN A 576 17.52 -6.75 26.86
C GLN A 576 18.28 -6.86 25.52
N ASP A 577 17.60 -6.79 24.36
CA ASP A 577 18.19 -6.96 23.02
C ASP A 577 17.70 -5.88 22.03
N SER A 578 18.23 -4.65 22.07
CA SER A 578 17.88 -3.60 21.08
C SER A 578 19.04 -2.70 20.68
N ASP A 579 18.95 -2.18 19.45
CA ASP A 579 19.85 -1.18 18.89
C ASP A 579 19.68 0.14 19.66
N PHE A 580 20.79 0.80 19.97
CA PHE A 580 20.76 2.10 20.64
C PHE A 580 20.64 3.21 19.60
N TYR A 581 19.69 4.12 19.85
CA TYR A 581 19.49 5.31 19.05
C TYR A 581 19.80 6.56 19.87
N LYS A 582 20.14 7.63 19.17
CA LYS A 582 20.27 8.96 19.74
C LYS A 582 19.53 9.96 18.87
N ILE A 583 18.99 11.01 19.50
CA ILE A 583 18.49 12.16 18.78
C ILE A 583 19.64 13.17 18.62
N GLU A 584 20.03 13.43 17.38
CA GLU A 584 20.99 14.45 17.01
C GLU A 584 20.28 15.74 16.59
N CYS A 585 20.92 16.86 16.90
CA CYS A 585 20.43 18.18 16.57
C CYS A 585 21.38 18.78 15.53
N GLU A 586 20.84 19.35 14.46
CA GLU A 586 21.68 19.91 13.38
C GLU A 586 22.32 21.28 13.73
N GLY A 587 21.91 21.92 14.83
CA GLY A 587 22.43 23.22 15.26
C GLY A 587 23.83 23.18 15.90
N ASP A 588 24.56 24.29 15.78
CA ASP A 588 25.90 24.48 16.39
C ASP A 588 25.84 24.59 17.93
N SER A 589 24.68 24.95 18.48
CA SER A 589 24.44 25.05 19.93
C SER A 589 22.99 24.77 20.29
N LEU A 590 22.77 24.01 21.37
CA LEU A 590 21.49 23.84 22.04
C LEU A 590 20.81 25.20 22.31
N PRO A 591 19.65 25.51 21.71
CA PRO A 591 18.89 26.70 22.07
C PRO A 591 18.31 26.57 23.49
N GLU A 592 18.27 27.68 24.22
CA GLU A 592 17.49 27.79 25.45
C GLU A 592 16.00 27.87 25.07
N LEU A 593 15.31 26.73 25.14
CA LEU A 593 13.92 26.58 24.72
C LEU A 593 12.99 26.63 25.93
N LYS A 594 12.28 27.75 26.11
CA LYS A 594 11.37 27.93 27.25
C LYS A 594 10.11 27.09 27.08
N ASP A 595 9.60 26.61 28.21
CA ASP A 595 8.41 25.76 28.30
C ASP A 595 8.51 24.49 27.41
N ALA A 596 9.71 23.96 27.15
CA ALA A 596 9.87 22.71 26.40
C ALA A 596 9.26 21.51 27.15
N GLU A 597 9.36 21.49 28.48
CA GLU A 597 8.75 20.46 29.31
C GLU A 597 7.29 20.77 29.65
N GLY A 598 6.41 19.79 29.40
CA GLY A 598 5.00 19.90 29.82
C GLY A 598 4.22 21.01 29.13
N TYR A 599 4.63 21.41 27.92
CA TYR A 599 4.07 22.56 27.18
C TYR A 599 2.57 22.46 26.89
N TRP A 600 2.03 21.23 26.78
CA TRP A 600 0.59 21.01 26.67
C TRP A 600 -0.19 21.30 27.97
N GLY A 601 0.52 21.51 29.09
CA GLY A 601 -0.06 21.74 30.41
C GLY A 601 -0.73 20.50 31.01
N ASN A 602 -1.61 20.74 31.99
CA ASN A 602 -2.39 19.71 32.69
C ASN A 602 -3.86 19.64 32.19
N GLN A 603 -4.12 20.04 30.94
CA GLN A 603 -5.48 20.05 30.40
C GLN A 603 -5.97 18.62 30.14
N GLU A 604 -7.28 18.36 30.19
CA GLU A 604 -7.81 17.02 29.86
C GLU A 604 -7.58 16.65 28.39
N ALA A 605 -7.55 17.64 27.49
CA ALA A 605 -7.24 17.48 26.08
C ALA A 605 -6.37 18.63 25.58
N CYS A 606 -5.38 18.30 24.77
CA CYS A 606 -4.53 19.24 24.07
C CYS A 606 -5.28 19.84 22.89
N GLN A 607 -5.34 21.17 22.82
CA GLN A 607 -5.95 21.90 21.71
C GLN A 607 -4.87 22.50 20.82
N PHE A 608 -5.00 22.33 19.50
CA PHE A 608 -3.98 22.75 18.55
C PHE A 608 -4.58 23.17 17.19
N TYR A 609 -3.81 23.95 16.44
CA TYR A 609 -4.01 24.10 15.01
C TYR A 609 -3.16 23.07 14.27
N ASN A 610 -3.76 22.38 13.31
CA ASN A 610 -3.01 21.67 12.30
C ASN A 610 -2.56 22.68 11.24
N VAL A 611 -1.27 22.66 10.93
CA VAL A 611 -0.63 23.70 10.13
C VAL A 611 0.17 23.11 8.99
N LEU A 612 0.21 23.84 7.88
CA LEU A 612 1.13 23.58 6.78
C LEU A 612 2.20 24.66 6.75
N TRP A 613 3.45 24.23 6.57
CA TRP A 613 4.49 25.10 6.07
C TRP A 613 4.45 25.05 4.55
N VAL A 614 4.28 26.21 3.92
CA VAL A 614 4.27 26.36 2.47
C VAL A 614 5.34 27.32 2.00
N THR A 615 5.90 27.07 0.82
CA THR A 615 6.81 28.01 0.13
C THR A 615 6.15 28.54 -1.13
N LYS A 616 6.21 29.86 -1.33
CA LYS A 616 5.57 30.51 -2.48
C LYS A 616 6.55 30.64 -3.64
N LYS A 617 6.13 30.23 -4.83
CA LYS A 617 6.82 30.46 -6.10
C LYS A 617 5.78 30.82 -7.16
N ASP A 618 5.94 31.99 -7.79
CA ASP A 618 5.05 32.49 -8.85
C ASP A 618 3.56 32.51 -8.47
N GLY A 619 3.26 32.89 -7.22
CA GLY A 619 1.88 32.95 -6.69
C GLY A 619 1.29 31.59 -6.28
N ILE A 620 2.05 30.49 -6.44
CA ILE A 620 1.64 29.13 -6.05
C ILE A 620 2.42 28.73 -4.80
N SER A 621 1.70 28.16 -3.84
CA SER A 621 2.22 27.67 -2.56
C SER A 621 2.46 26.16 -2.66
N TYR A 622 3.69 25.73 -2.36
CA TYR A 622 4.08 24.33 -2.35
C TYR A 622 4.26 23.85 -0.93
N ARG A 623 3.67 22.70 -0.60
CA ARG A 623 3.76 22.11 0.74
C ARG A 623 5.18 21.65 1.04
N VAL A 624 5.70 22.07 2.19
CA VAL A 624 7.04 21.78 2.70
C VAL A 624 7.01 20.90 3.94
N ALA A 625 6.09 21.17 4.86
CA ALA A 625 5.97 20.41 6.10
C ALA A 625 4.53 20.47 6.62
N CYS A 626 4.19 19.56 7.52
CA CYS A 626 2.93 19.54 8.23
C CYS A 626 3.20 19.26 9.70
N GLY A 627 2.41 19.85 10.59
CA GLY A 627 2.53 19.62 12.02
C GLY A 627 1.46 20.31 12.83
N ARG A 628 1.74 20.54 14.12
CA ARG A 628 0.78 21.06 15.09
C ARG A 628 1.39 22.19 15.91
N ILE A 629 0.58 23.22 16.14
CA ILE A 629 0.91 24.36 17.01
C ILE A 629 -0.15 24.45 18.09
N GLU A 630 0.26 24.59 19.35
CA GLU A 630 -0.68 24.78 20.47
C GLU A 630 -1.61 25.99 20.20
N GLU A 631 -2.91 25.84 20.46
CA GLU A 631 -3.92 26.86 20.13
C GLU A 631 -3.57 28.25 20.69
N LYS A 632 -3.20 28.33 21.98
CA LYS A 632 -2.86 29.59 22.63
C LYS A 632 -1.65 30.25 21.98
N THR A 633 -0.66 29.43 21.62
CA THR A 633 0.56 29.88 20.98
C THR A 633 0.30 30.36 19.55
N TRP A 634 -0.58 29.68 18.79
CA TRP A 634 -1.03 30.14 17.48
C TRP A 634 -1.70 31.51 17.55
N VAL A 635 -2.71 31.65 18.41
CA VAL A 635 -3.49 32.90 18.55
C VAL A 635 -2.59 34.08 18.93
N ALA A 636 -1.56 33.85 19.75
CA ALA A 636 -0.62 34.89 20.16
C ALA A 636 0.32 35.36 19.02
N ASN A 637 0.53 34.55 17.97
CA ASN A 637 1.49 34.82 16.90
C ASN A 637 0.82 35.02 15.51
N GLN A 638 -0.51 35.03 15.46
CA GLN A 638 -1.28 35.21 14.23
C GLN A 638 -1.05 36.60 13.63
N ARG A 639 -0.86 36.67 12.32
CA ARG A 639 -0.63 37.92 11.57
C ARG A 639 -1.82 38.39 10.72
N GLY A 640 -2.89 37.60 10.65
CA GLY A 640 -4.12 37.90 9.91
C GLY A 640 -4.56 36.75 9.01
N GLU A 641 -5.46 37.06 8.07
CA GLU A 641 -5.91 36.15 7.01
C GLU A 641 -5.10 36.34 5.73
N THR A 642 -5.00 35.28 4.94
CA THR A 642 -4.24 35.22 3.69
C THR A 642 -4.92 34.26 2.73
N GLU A 643 -4.85 34.54 1.44
CA GLU A 643 -5.29 33.62 0.39
C GLU A 643 -4.13 32.71 -0.01
N VAL A 644 -4.38 31.41 -0.05
CA VAL A 644 -3.38 30.40 -0.39
C VAL A 644 -3.85 29.61 -1.60
N VAL A 645 -2.97 29.50 -2.60
CA VAL A 645 -3.16 28.64 -3.77
C VAL A 645 -2.17 27.49 -3.69
N LEU A 646 -2.58 26.31 -3.25
CA LEU A 646 -1.74 25.12 -3.19
C LEU A 646 -1.58 24.45 -4.56
N GLY A 647 -0.34 24.15 -4.93
CA GLY A 647 0.03 23.51 -6.21
C GLY A 647 0.78 22.20 -6.09
#